data_AF-A0A5C6PFS6-F1
#
_entry.id   AF-A0A5C6PFS6-F1
#
_cell.length_a   1.000
_cell.length_b   1.000
_cell.length_c   1.000
_cell.angle_alpha   90.00
_cell.angle_beta   90.00
_cell.angle_gamma   90.00
#
_symmetry.space_group_name_H-M   'P 1'
#
loop_
_entity.id
_entity.type
_entity.pdbx_description
1 polymer ?
#
loop_
_entity_poly.entity_id
_entity_poly.type
_entity_poly.pdbx_seq_one_letter_code
_entity_poly.pdbx_strand_id
1 'polypeptide(L)'
;MKNYKYQQHSFAVKRRQAEPIRVLVTGAAGQIAYSLLFSIAKGDVFGKDQPIILLLLDITAMLPVLEGVVMELQDCALPLLRDIIATDMEEVAFKDLDAAILVGSMPRKEGMERKDLLKANVAIFKSQGSALEKFSKKTVKVAMRCGVPATHVKNVIIWGNHSSTQYPDVHHCMVNMSGSELTCFDAIKDEAWLKGEFIATVQQRGAAVIKARKLSSAMSAAKAICDHMRDIWTGTPEGEFVSMGVYSTGNSYGVPDDLIYSFPVQIHKDKSWKIVDGLGINSFSQAKMDATAAELIEERDTALAFLGQSPIGSANFVTVQQRFLLAETFLLPPHSPRPGMRLSGSGGETQADSFDFPSASILQSLDLCKGDAERGMAQFEEMMRQQLESSMHSELEKLLDTTTGPEKEVSRKDFEGFSNLFHRFLQVKGPSVEWIKIRRPPEDSIQPYDKIAARGLPNNVAESLNKLVVVKLNGGLGTSMGCKGPKSLISVRNENTFLDLTVQQIEHLNKTYNTDVPLVLMNSFNTDEDTKKILQKYKHHRVKIHTFNQSRYPRINKESLLPVATDLSMKGPNAEAWYPPGHGDIYASFYNSGLLDQLIAQGREYIFVSNIDNLGATVDLHILHQLVSQPNGKRCEFIMEVTDKTRADVKGGTLIQYDGKLRLLEIAQVPKAHVDEFKSVSKFKIFNTNNLWISLAAIKRLQEQSMMDMEIIVNPKTLDGGLNIIQLETAVGAAIKSFDNALGINVPRSRFLPVKTTSDLLLVMSNLYSLDAGSLTMSPKREFPTTPHVKLGCSFTKVQEYLTRFESIPDMLELDHLTVSGDVTFGKNVSLKGTVIIIANHGDRIDIPAGSMLENKIVSGNLRIMDH
;
A
#
# COMPACT_ATOMS: atom_id res chain seq x y z
N MET A 1 -75.69 -13.07 -23.27
CA MET A 1 -76.60 -11.92 -23.54
C MET A 1 -75.76 -10.69 -23.90
N LYS A 2 -76.36 -9.74 -24.64
CA LYS A 2 -75.94 -8.34 -24.94
C LYS A 2 -74.45 -7.94 -24.80
N ASN A 3 -73.89 -7.46 -25.91
CA ASN A 3 -72.68 -6.64 -25.93
C ASN A 3 -72.85 -5.35 -25.10
N TYR A 4 -71.76 -4.89 -24.47
CA TYR A 4 -71.51 -3.46 -24.23
C TYR A 4 -70.12 -3.12 -24.76
N LYS A 5 -70.05 -2.19 -25.71
CA LYS A 5 -68.77 -1.56 -26.12
C LYS A 5 -68.45 -0.47 -25.11
N TYR A 6 -67.23 -0.45 -24.59
CA TYR A 6 -66.62 0.77 -24.05
C TYR A 6 -65.54 1.26 -25.02
N GLN A 7 -65.58 2.54 -25.38
CA GLN A 7 -64.60 3.16 -26.27
C GLN A 7 -63.34 3.48 -25.46
N GLN A 8 -62.19 2.95 -25.87
CA GLN A 8 -60.91 3.49 -25.43
C GLN A 8 -60.69 4.83 -26.14
N HIS A 9 -60.90 5.94 -25.41
CA HIS A 9 -60.51 7.25 -25.89
C HIS A 9 -58.99 7.38 -25.86
N SER A 10 -58.38 7.63 -27.02
CA SER A 10 -56.98 8.01 -27.11
C SER A 10 -56.76 9.38 -26.47
N PHE A 11 -56.05 9.40 -25.34
CA PHE A 11 -55.43 10.59 -24.78
C PHE A 11 -53.91 10.48 -24.89
N ALA A 12 -53.42 10.50 -26.14
CA ALA A 12 -52.00 10.63 -26.44
C ALA A 12 -51.50 12.04 -26.07
N VAL A 13 -51.24 12.27 -24.77
CA VAL A 13 -50.58 13.49 -24.29
C VAL A 13 -49.15 13.50 -24.81
N LYS A 14 -48.94 14.14 -25.96
CA LYS A 14 -47.62 14.54 -26.45
C LYS A 14 -47.00 15.55 -25.49
N ARG A 15 -46.43 15.09 -24.38
CA ARG A 15 -45.38 15.83 -23.68
C ARG A 15 -44.29 16.11 -24.73
N ARG A 16 -44.02 17.39 -25.03
CA ARG A 16 -42.76 17.77 -25.66
C ARG A 16 -41.65 17.23 -24.75
N GLN A 17 -40.79 16.36 -25.25
CA GLN A 17 -39.54 16.08 -24.54
C GLN A 17 -38.72 17.37 -24.58
N ALA A 18 -38.12 17.74 -23.44
CA ALA A 18 -37.12 18.80 -23.44
C ALA A 18 -35.91 18.35 -24.28
N GLU A 19 -35.25 19.28 -24.95
CA GLU A 19 -34.03 18.97 -25.68
C GLU A 19 -32.94 18.52 -24.69
N PRO A 20 -32.09 17.55 -25.06
CA PRO A 20 -31.10 17.00 -24.15
C PRO A 20 -29.97 17.99 -23.91
N ILE A 21 -29.74 18.34 -22.64
CA ILE A 21 -28.65 19.25 -22.26
C ILE A 21 -27.31 18.52 -22.23
N ARG A 22 -26.24 19.23 -22.60
CA ARG A 22 -24.88 18.68 -22.72
C ARG A 22 -24.06 19.00 -21.47
N VAL A 23 -23.66 17.95 -20.76
CA VAL A 23 -23.03 18.03 -19.43
C VAL A 23 -21.64 17.39 -19.46
N LEU A 24 -20.60 18.22 -19.37
CA LEU A 24 -19.22 17.78 -19.25
C LEU A 24 -18.89 17.40 -17.80
N VAL A 25 -18.18 16.29 -17.62
CA VAL A 25 -17.42 15.96 -16.42
C VAL A 25 -15.97 15.68 -16.82
N THR A 26 -15.02 16.39 -16.22
CA THR A 26 -13.57 16.15 -16.43
C THR A 26 -13.00 15.25 -15.34
N GLY A 27 -11.86 14.59 -15.59
CA GLY A 27 -11.35 13.56 -14.70
C GLY A 27 -12.37 12.45 -14.48
N ALA A 28 -13.07 12.08 -15.56
CA ALA A 28 -14.29 11.28 -15.51
C ALA A 28 -14.10 9.83 -15.05
N ALA A 29 -12.90 9.26 -15.21
CA ALA A 29 -12.53 7.97 -14.61
C ALA A 29 -12.12 8.10 -13.12
N GLY A 30 -12.01 9.33 -12.62
CA GLY A 30 -11.74 9.65 -11.21
C GLY A 30 -12.93 9.36 -10.29
N GLN A 31 -12.63 8.92 -9.06
CA GLN A 31 -13.62 8.46 -8.08
C GLN A 31 -14.71 9.49 -7.70
N ILE A 32 -14.44 10.80 -7.85
CA ILE A 32 -15.44 11.86 -7.64
C ILE A 32 -16.44 11.90 -8.79
N ALA A 33 -15.96 11.88 -10.03
CA ALA A 33 -16.80 11.84 -11.22
C ALA A 33 -17.62 10.54 -11.29
N TYR A 34 -16.97 9.40 -11.10
CA TYR A 34 -17.63 8.09 -11.04
C TYR A 34 -18.82 8.07 -10.06
N SER A 35 -18.63 8.59 -8.84
CA SER A 35 -19.69 8.70 -7.82
C SER A 35 -20.83 9.67 -8.20
N LEU A 36 -20.57 10.59 -9.12
CA LEU A 36 -21.44 11.69 -9.52
C LEU A 36 -22.26 11.37 -10.79
N LEU A 37 -21.65 10.68 -11.75
CA LEU A 37 -22.21 10.46 -13.09
C LEU A 37 -23.57 9.77 -13.08
N PHE A 38 -23.75 8.73 -12.24
CA PHE A 38 -25.05 8.09 -12.04
C PHE A 38 -26.12 9.07 -11.52
N SER A 39 -25.75 9.99 -10.61
CA SER A 39 -26.68 11.00 -10.06
C SER A 39 -27.06 12.06 -11.09
N ILE A 40 -26.13 12.44 -11.99
CA ILE A 40 -26.41 13.29 -13.14
C ILE A 40 -27.41 12.59 -14.07
N ALA A 41 -27.06 11.41 -14.59
CA ALA A 41 -27.84 10.69 -15.60
C ALA A 41 -29.21 10.20 -15.09
N LYS A 42 -29.39 10.04 -13.77
CA LYS A 42 -30.67 9.75 -13.12
C LYS A 42 -31.58 10.99 -12.93
N GLY A 43 -31.10 12.19 -13.26
CA GLY A 43 -31.87 13.43 -13.16
C GLY A 43 -31.94 14.02 -11.74
N ASP A 44 -31.13 13.54 -10.80
CA ASP A 44 -31.06 14.13 -9.44
C ASP A 44 -30.38 15.52 -9.45
N VAL A 45 -29.71 15.89 -10.55
CA VAL A 45 -29.08 17.20 -10.75
C VAL A 45 -30.00 18.17 -11.51
N PHE A 46 -30.39 17.82 -12.73
CA PHE A 46 -31.09 18.72 -13.66
C PHE A 46 -32.62 18.54 -13.71
N GLY A 47 -33.17 17.60 -12.93
CA GLY A 47 -34.60 17.33 -12.84
C GLY A 47 -35.02 16.01 -13.50
N LYS A 48 -36.13 15.43 -13.00
CA LYS A 48 -36.59 14.07 -13.37
C LYS A 48 -37.21 13.94 -14.77
N ASP A 49 -37.42 15.06 -15.47
CA ASP A 49 -38.01 15.12 -16.80
C ASP A 49 -37.04 15.72 -17.85
N GLN A 50 -35.80 16.03 -17.47
CA GLN A 50 -34.79 16.68 -18.32
C GLN A 50 -33.81 15.63 -18.89
N PRO A 51 -33.79 15.39 -20.23
CA PRO A 51 -32.81 14.50 -20.84
C PRO A 51 -31.40 15.11 -20.86
N ILE A 52 -30.37 14.27 -20.89
CA ILE A 52 -28.96 14.64 -20.73
C ILE A 52 -28.10 13.87 -21.75
N ILE A 53 -27.09 14.55 -22.31
CA ILE A 53 -25.93 13.95 -22.98
C ILE A 53 -24.72 14.15 -22.06
N LEU A 54 -24.03 13.07 -21.72
CA LEU A 54 -22.80 13.14 -20.92
C LEU A 54 -21.59 13.30 -21.84
N LEU A 55 -20.74 14.29 -21.54
CA LEU A 55 -19.40 14.40 -22.11
C LEU A 55 -18.40 14.06 -21.01
N LEU A 56 -17.51 13.11 -21.29
CA LEU A 56 -16.57 12.58 -20.33
C LEU A 56 -15.15 12.83 -20.82
N LEU A 57 -14.42 13.68 -20.10
CA LEU A 57 -13.02 13.99 -20.39
C LEU A 57 -12.11 13.37 -19.33
N ASP A 58 -11.05 12.69 -19.76
CA ASP A 58 -9.93 12.31 -18.90
C ASP A 58 -8.62 12.34 -19.71
N ILE A 59 -7.46 12.12 -19.09
CA ILE A 59 -6.19 12.03 -19.83
C ILE A 59 -6.11 10.74 -20.65
N THR A 60 -5.35 10.73 -21.75
CA THR A 60 -5.18 9.57 -22.66
C THR A 60 -4.88 8.25 -21.91
N ALA A 61 -4.04 8.31 -20.88
CA ALA A 61 -3.67 7.15 -20.05
C ALA A 61 -4.82 6.56 -19.21
N MET A 62 -5.93 7.29 -19.05
CA MET A 62 -7.13 6.87 -18.32
C MET A 62 -8.27 6.43 -19.25
N LEU A 63 -8.14 6.56 -20.59
CA LEU A 63 -9.17 6.14 -21.54
C LEU A 63 -9.67 4.69 -21.34
N PRO A 64 -8.82 3.67 -21.09
CA PRO A 64 -9.32 2.30 -20.86
C PRO A 64 -10.13 2.14 -19.56
N VAL A 65 -9.94 3.04 -18.59
CA VAL A 65 -10.77 3.10 -17.37
C VAL A 65 -12.06 3.86 -17.67
N LEU A 66 -11.97 4.91 -18.49
CA LEU A 66 -13.09 5.73 -18.92
C LEU A 66 -14.10 4.94 -19.74
N GLU A 67 -13.63 4.07 -20.64
CA GLU A 67 -14.45 3.09 -21.37
C GLU A 67 -15.25 2.19 -20.41
N GLY A 68 -14.65 1.73 -19.31
CA GLY A 68 -15.36 0.99 -18.25
C GLY A 68 -16.47 1.81 -17.59
N VAL A 69 -16.26 3.11 -17.36
CA VAL A 69 -17.30 4.02 -16.84
C VAL A 69 -18.43 4.24 -17.86
N VAL A 70 -18.12 4.27 -19.17
CA VAL A 70 -19.14 4.30 -20.23
C VAL A 70 -19.98 3.03 -20.21
N MET A 71 -19.35 1.85 -20.09
CA MET A 71 -20.05 0.56 -20.01
C MET A 71 -21.01 0.51 -18.81
N GLU A 72 -20.56 0.86 -17.60
CA GLU A 72 -21.44 0.86 -16.41
C GLU A 72 -22.59 1.88 -16.53
N LEU A 73 -22.40 3.01 -17.20
CA LEU A 73 -23.48 3.98 -17.47
C LEU A 73 -24.49 3.48 -18.52
N GLN A 74 -24.04 2.70 -19.51
CA GLN A 74 -24.91 2.04 -20.49
C GLN A 74 -25.73 0.92 -19.83
N ASP A 75 -25.09 0.06 -19.02
CA ASP A 75 -25.74 -1.01 -18.25
C ASP A 75 -26.81 -0.49 -17.28
N CYS A 76 -26.64 0.73 -16.75
CA CYS A 76 -27.64 1.39 -15.90
C CYS A 76 -28.94 1.79 -16.63
N ALA A 77 -28.98 1.76 -17.97
CA ALA A 77 -30.17 1.98 -18.81
C ALA A 77 -31.03 3.22 -18.42
N LEU A 78 -30.38 4.33 -18.04
CA LEU A 78 -31.03 5.46 -17.38
C LEU A 78 -31.95 6.26 -18.35
N PRO A 79 -33.27 6.36 -18.11
CA PRO A 79 -34.23 6.91 -19.10
C PRO A 79 -34.03 8.36 -19.55
N LEU A 80 -33.21 9.13 -18.84
CA LEU A 80 -32.87 10.52 -19.18
C LEU A 80 -31.54 10.64 -19.92
N LEU A 81 -30.66 9.64 -19.82
CA LEU A 81 -29.40 9.62 -20.56
C LEU A 81 -29.69 9.32 -22.03
N ARG A 82 -29.19 10.17 -22.93
CA ARG A 82 -29.42 10.07 -24.38
C ARG A 82 -28.19 9.62 -25.16
N ASP A 83 -27.02 10.04 -24.72
CA ASP A 83 -25.73 9.73 -25.36
C ASP A 83 -24.58 9.92 -24.34
N ILE A 84 -23.44 9.29 -24.61
CA ILE A 84 -22.22 9.37 -23.80
C ILE A 84 -21.01 9.51 -24.72
N ILE A 85 -20.36 10.69 -24.69
CA ILE A 85 -19.20 11.01 -25.51
C ILE A 85 -17.96 11.00 -24.60
N ALA A 86 -17.17 9.93 -24.67
CA ALA A 86 -15.88 9.83 -23.98
C ALA A 86 -14.73 10.28 -24.90
N THR A 87 -13.77 11.05 -24.36
CA THR A 87 -12.64 11.59 -25.11
C THR A 87 -11.50 12.03 -24.18
N ASP A 88 -10.30 12.21 -24.74
CA ASP A 88 -9.18 12.93 -24.13
C ASP A 88 -8.92 14.31 -24.78
N MET A 89 -9.69 14.67 -25.82
CA MET A 89 -9.56 15.92 -26.56
C MET A 89 -10.45 17.02 -25.98
N GLU A 90 -9.84 18.07 -25.41
CA GLU A 90 -10.57 19.20 -24.82
C GLU A 90 -11.53 19.87 -25.83
N GLU A 91 -11.16 19.97 -27.12
CA GLU A 91 -12.00 20.55 -28.17
C GLU A 91 -13.31 19.78 -28.41
N VAL A 92 -13.32 18.47 -28.17
CA VAL A 92 -14.51 17.61 -28.28
C VAL A 92 -15.33 17.67 -27.00
N ALA A 93 -14.64 17.61 -25.85
CA ALA A 93 -15.26 17.62 -24.52
C ALA A 93 -15.95 18.94 -24.16
N PHE A 94 -15.37 20.08 -24.52
CA PHE A 94 -15.87 21.41 -24.15
C PHE A 94 -16.89 22.00 -25.13
N LYS A 95 -17.19 21.31 -26.25
CA LYS A 95 -18.06 21.85 -27.31
C LYS A 95 -19.54 21.89 -26.89
N ASP A 96 -20.17 23.06 -27.06
CA ASP A 96 -21.62 23.30 -26.92
C ASP A 96 -22.19 22.77 -25.58
N LEU A 97 -21.72 23.31 -24.45
CA LEU A 97 -22.07 22.81 -23.11
C LEU A 97 -23.09 23.68 -22.36
N ASP A 98 -24.11 23.03 -21.82
CA ASP A 98 -25.05 23.63 -20.85
C ASP A 98 -24.47 23.68 -19.43
N ALA A 99 -23.64 22.68 -19.09
CA ALA A 99 -22.97 22.57 -17.80
C ALA A 99 -21.59 21.90 -17.93
N ALA A 100 -20.64 22.35 -17.12
CA ALA A 100 -19.32 21.74 -17.00
C ALA A 100 -18.95 21.52 -15.54
N ILE A 101 -18.50 20.32 -15.21
CA ILE A 101 -18.12 19.90 -13.87
C ILE A 101 -16.64 19.53 -13.91
N LEU A 102 -15.80 20.50 -13.54
CA LEU A 102 -14.36 20.33 -13.52
C LEU A 102 -13.92 19.58 -12.26
N VAL A 103 -13.61 18.29 -12.40
CA VAL A 103 -12.90 17.48 -11.38
C VAL A 103 -11.68 16.78 -12.01
N GLY A 104 -10.86 16.11 -11.20
CA GLY A 104 -9.61 15.49 -11.67
C GLY A 104 -8.35 16.34 -11.48
N SER A 105 -8.35 17.32 -10.58
CA SER A 105 -7.10 17.92 -10.10
C SER A 105 -6.17 16.87 -9.51
N MET A 106 -4.86 17.07 -9.67
CA MET A 106 -3.84 16.21 -9.07
C MET A 106 -3.97 16.25 -7.55
N PRO A 107 -4.26 15.12 -6.88
CA PRO A 107 -4.42 15.10 -5.43
C PRO A 107 -3.08 15.33 -4.73
N ARG A 108 -3.10 16.06 -3.61
CA ARG A 108 -1.90 16.29 -2.79
C ARG A 108 -1.29 14.95 -2.34
N LYS A 109 -0.08 14.67 -2.81
CA LYS A 109 0.70 13.49 -2.40
C LYS A 109 1.41 13.77 -1.08
N GLU A 110 1.69 12.71 -0.33
CA GLU A 110 2.48 12.77 0.89
C GLU A 110 3.90 13.27 0.56
N GLY A 111 4.37 14.29 1.30
CA GLY A 111 5.61 15.04 1.00
C GLY A 111 5.47 16.24 0.05
N MET A 112 4.34 16.43 -0.62
CA MET A 112 4.14 17.56 -1.55
C MET A 112 3.81 18.86 -0.81
N GLU A 113 4.52 19.96 -1.10
CA GLU A 113 4.14 21.28 -0.59
C GLU A 113 2.90 21.84 -1.30
N ARG A 114 2.23 22.82 -0.67
CA ARG A 114 1.08 23.51 -1.26
C ARG A 114 1.47 24.24 -2.55
N LYS A 115 2.70 24.75 -2.60
CA LYS A 115 3.30 25.42 -3.76
C LYS A 115 3.48 24.49 -4.98
N ASP A 116 3.94 23.25 -4.77
CA ASP A 116 4.11 22.27 -5.85
C ASP A 116 2.76 21.76 -6.36
N LEU A 117 1.82 21.54 -5.44
CA LEU A 117 0.44 21.18 -5.75
C LEU A 117 -0.23 22.25 -6.62
N LEU A 118 -0.03 23.53 -6.30
CA LEU A 118 -0.50 24.65 -7.12
C LEU A 118 0.20 24.65 -8.48
N LYS A 119 1.53 24.56 -8.54
CA LYS A 119 2.29 24.55 -9.80
C LYS A 119 1.84 23.45 -10.77
N ALA A 120 1.57 22.24 -10.27
CA ALA A 120 1.08 21.13 -11.09
C ALA A 120 -0.36 21.35 -11.57
N ASN A 121 -1.25 21.82 -10.69
CA ASN A 121 -2.66 22.04 -11.04
C ASN A 121 -2.90 23.30 -11.90
N VAL A 122 -2.03 24.32 -11.81
CA VAL A 122 -2.11 25.53 -12.66
C VAL A 122 -1.99 25.19 -14.14
N ALA A 123 -1.17 24.21 -14.53
CA ALA A 123 -1.09 23.77 -15.93
C ALA A 123 -2.42 23.17 -16.42
N ILE A 124 -3.00 22.27 -15.62
CA ILE A 124 -4.29 21.61 -15.91
C ILE A 124 -5.42 22.64 -16.00
N PHE A 125 -5.55 23.49 -14.98
CA PHE A 125 -6.60 24.50 -14.91
C PHE A 125 -6.41 25.68 -15.88
N LYS A 126 -5.20 25.91 -16.42
CA LYS A 126 -4.99 26.89 -17.49
C LYS A 126 -5.56 26.40 -18.82
N SER A 127 -5.31 25.13 -19.20
CA SER A 127 -5.90 24.54 -20.41
C SER A 127 -7.42 24.46 -20.31
N GLN A 128 -7.90 23.79 -19.25
CA GLN A 128 -9.33 23.67 -18.97
C GLN A 128 -10.01 25.03 -18.77
N GLY A 129 -9.32 26.01 -18.21
CA GLY A 129 -9.82 27.38 -18.05
C GLY A 129 -10.06 28.09 -19.38
N SER A 130 -9.10 28.04 -20.30
CA SER A 130 -9.25 28.61 -21.65
C SER A 130 -10.27 27.84 -22.51
N ALA A 131 -10.48 26.55 -22.26
CA ALA A 131 -11.57 25.78 -22.87
C ALA A 131 -12.95 26.15 -22.28
N LEU A 132 -13.05 26.29 -20.95
CA LEU A 132 -14.26 26.69 -20.22
C LEU A 132 -14.72 28.10 -20.61
N GLU A 133 -13.77 29.02 -20.78
CA GLU A 133 -13.97 30.43 -21.17
C GLU A 133 -14.58 30.55 -22.58
N LYS A 134 -14.19 29.69 -23.52
CA LYS A 134 -14.79 29.67 -24.87
C LYS A 134 -16.24 29.18 -24.89
N PHE A 135 -16.67 28.33 -23.94
CA PHE A 135 -17.83 27.45 -24.20
C PHE A 135 -18.85 27.18 -23.06
N SER A 136 -18.79 27.73 -21.83
CA SER A 136 -19.73 27.27 -20.75
C SER A 136 -20.11 28.25 -19.60
N LYS A 137 -21.17 27.88 -18.85
CA LYS A 137 -21.84 28.64 -17.75
C LYS A 137 -21.83 27.83 -16.42
N LYS A 138 -22.18 28.44 -15.25
CA LYS A 138 -21.66 28.09 -13.89
C LYS A 138 -22.74 28.05 -12.75
N THR A 139 -22.47 27.66 -11.46
CA THR A 139 -23.29 28.06 -10.24
C THR A 139 -23.10 27.32 -8.81
N VAL A 140 -24.13 26.80 -8.03
CA VAL A 140 -24.45 27.16 -6.57
C VAL A 140 -24.87 26.18 -5.35
N LYS A 141 -24.03 26.03 -4.30
CA LYS A 141 -24.21 26.13 -2.79
C LYS A 141 -24.74 25.02 -1.80
N VAL A 142 -25.03 25.41 -0.50
CA VAL A 142 -24.79 24.79 0.88
C VAL A 142 -26.07 24.49 1.75
N ALA A 143 -26.07 23.75 2.91
CA ALA A 143 -27.36 23.31 3.58
C ALA A 143 -27.62 22.88 5.11
N MET A 144 -26.76 22.69 6.15
CA MET A 144 -27.28 22.27 7.53
C MET A 144 -26.41 22.37 8.82
N ARG A 145 -27.05 22.60 10.00
CA ARG A 145 -26.67 22.02 11.34
C ARG A 145 -27.78 21.94 12.42
N CYS A 146 -28.98 22.47 12.21
CA CYS A 146 -29.77 23.05 13.31
C CYS A 146 -30.87 22.14 13.91
N GLY A 147 -30.57 20.86 14.17
CA GLY A 147 -31.53 19.89 14.74
C GLY A 147 -32.69 19.49 13.81
N VAL A 148 -32.69 20.00 12.59
CA VAL A 148 -33.72 19.81 11.55
C VAL A 148 -33.06 19.33 10.25
N PRO A 149 -33.80 18.72 9.31
CA PRO A 149 -33.22 18.29 8.03
C PRO A 149 -32.60 19.45 7.25
N ALA A 150 -31.65 19.17 6.36
CA ALA A 150 -30.97 20.16 5.50
C ALA A 150 -31.90 21.24 4.93
N THR A 151 -33.06 20.81 4.42
CA THR A 151 -34.08 21.64 3.78
C THR A 151 -34.79 22.64 4.72
N HIS A 152 -34.52 22.59 6.03
CA HIS A 152 -35.10 23.47 7.05
C HIS A 152 -34.06 24.45 7.65
N VAL A 153 -32.84 24.44 7.11
CA VAL A 153 -31.74 25.35 7.47
C VAL A 153 -31.36 26.17 6.24
N LYS A 154 -31.57 27.49 6.30
CA LYS A 154 -31.32 28.41 5.18
C LYS A 154 -30.42 29.57 5.58
N ASN A 155 -29.89 30.28 4.59
CA ASN A 155 -29.08 31.48 4.78
C ASN A 155 -27.78 31.28 5.61
N VAL A 156 -27.27 30.03 5.68
CA VAL A 156 -25.91 29.73 6.19
C VAL A 156 -24.86 30.29 5.22
N ILE A 157 -23.86 31.00 5.75
CA ILE A 157 -22.79 31.59 4.96
C ILE A 157 -21.48 30.87 5.28
N ILE A 158 -20.80 30.30 4.29
CA ILE A 158 -19.37 30.02 4.33
C ILE A 158 -18.68 31.24 3.70
N TRP A 159 -17.71 31.82 4.40
CA TRP A 159 -16.80 32.84 3.87
C TRP A 159 -15.42 32.22 3.64
N GLY A 160 -14.68 32.72 2.63
CA GLY A 160 -13.43 32.11 2.15
C GLY A 160 -13.64 30.81 1.35
N ASN A 161 -12.57 30.16 0.90
CA ASN A 161 -12.65 28.91 0.12
C ASN A 161 -12.43 27.66 0.99
N HIS A 162 -12.49 26.45 0.41
CA HIS A 162 -12.30 25.20 1.16
C HIS A 162 -10.85 25.02 1.65
N SER A 163 -10.57 25.53 2.85
CA SER A 163 -9.27 25.43 3.53
C SER A 163 -9.43 25.22 5.04
N SER A 164 -8.32 25.24 5.78
CA SER A 164 -8.31 25.27 7.25
C SER A 164 -8.68 26.62 7.86
N THR A 165 -8.80 27.70 7.08
CA THR A 165 -9.27 29.02 7.57
C THR A 165 -10.75 29.29 7.30
N GLN A 166 -11.38 28.51 6.38
CA GLN A 166 -12.76 28.70 5.94
C GLN A 166 -13.73 28.94 7.10
N TYR A 167 -14.60 29.94 6.98
CA TYR A 167 -15.42 30.40 8.10
C TYR A 167 -16.90 30.10 7.89
N PRO A 168 -17.49 29.11 8.60
CA PRO A 168 -18.92 28.90 8.63
C PRO A 168 -19.59 29.89 9.58
N ASP A 169 -20.23 30.87 8.99
CA ASP A 169 -21.04 31.90 9.63
C ASP A 169 -22.52 31.50 9.65
N VAL A 170 -23.13 31.68 10.82
CA VAL A 170 -24.55 31.39 11.10
C VAL A 170 -25.29 32.58 11.71
N HIS A 171 -24.72 33.79 11.73
CA HIS A 171 -25.40 34.98 12.24
C HIS A 171 -26.65 35.33 11.41
N HIS A 172 -26.65 35.00 10.12
CA HIS A 172 -27.80 35.18 9.20
C HIS A 172 -28.56 33.88 8.91
N CYS A 173 -28.18 32.77 9.55
CA CYS A 173 -28.81 31.47 9.35
C CYS A 173 -30.17 31.41 10.05
N MET A 174 -31.20 30.99 9.31
CA MET A 174 -32.55 30.78 9.82
C MET A 174 -32.90 29.29 9.91
N VAL A 175 -33.64 28.93 10.96
CA VAL A 175 -33.98 27.56 11.33
C VAL A 175 -35.49 27.45 11.50
N ASN A 176 -36.15 26.57 10.73
CA ASN A 176 -37.57 26.29 10.95
C ASN A 176 -37.73 25.17 11.98
N MET A 177 -38.03 25.52 13.24
CA MET A 177 -38.34 24.57 14.32
C MET A 177 -39.84 24.57 14.59
N SER A 178 -40.48 23.40 14.48
CA SER A 178 -41.91 23.21 14.80
C SER A 178 -42.86 24.19 14.07
N GLY A 179 -42.50 24.63 12.85
CA GLY A 179 -43.30 25.57 12.06
C GLY A 179 -43.04 27.06 12.36
N SER A 180 -42.09 27.38 13.26
CA SER A 180 -41.64 28.75 13.54
C SER A 180 -40.21 28.95 13.04
N GLU A 181 -39.93 30.09 12.38
CA GLU A 181 -38.55 30.45 12.03
C GLU A 181 -37.86 31.16 13.19
N LEU A 182 -36.66 30.68 13.54
CA LEU A 182 -35.78 31.20 14.59
C LEU A 182 -34.40 31.50 13.98
N THR A 183 -33.64 32.42 14.58
CA THR A 183 -32.21 32.55 14.22
C THR A 183 -31.44 31.33 14.70
N CYS A 184 -30.31 31.03 14.06
CA CYS A 184 -29.45 29.93 14.46
C CYS A 184 -28.91 30.08 15.90
N PHE A 185 -28.70 31.33 16.35
CA PHE A 185 -28.29 31.63 17.73
C PHE A 185 -29.43 31.37 18.73
N ASP A 186 -30.67 31.79 18.42
CA ASP A 186 -31.84 31.53 19.27
C ASP A 186 -32.22 30.03 19.33
N ALA A 187 -31.96 29.29 18.26
CA ALA A 187 -32.22 27.86 18.17
C ALA A 187 -31.18 27.01 18.93
N ILE A 188 -29.90 27.40 18.91
CA ILE A 188 -28.79 26.60 19.45
C ILE A 188 -28.39 27.01 20.86
N LYS A 189 -28.47 28.31 21.20
CA LYS A 189 -28.21 28.88 22.54
C LYS A 189 -26.83 28.59 23.15
N ASP A 190 -25.86 28.19 22.33
CA ASP A 190 -24.44 28.04 22.71
C ASP A 190 -23.55 28.84 21.75
N GLU A 191 -23.26 30.09 22.13
CA GLU A 191 -22.38 30.98 21.38
C GLU A 191 -20.91 30.52 21.40
N ALA A 192 -20.45 29.86 22.46
CA ALA A 192 -19.07 29.42 22.60
C ALA A 192 -18.76 28.25 21.65
N TRP A 193 -19.69 27.31 21.54
CA TRP A 193 -19.65 26.22 20.58
C TRP A 193 -19.78 26.72 19.13
N LEU A 194 -20.67 27.69 18.86
CA LEU A 194 -20.79 28.31 17.54
C LEU A 194 -19.54 29.08 17.10
N LYS A 195 -18.84 29.77 18.02
CA LYS A 195 -17.60 30.49 17.73
C LYS A 195 -16.32 29.65 17.84
N GLY A 196 -16.42 28.40 18.28
CA GLY A 196 -15.30 27.49 18.53
C GLY A 196 -15.45 26.14 17.85
N GLU A 197 -16.04 25.17 18.55
CA GLU A 197 -16.11 23.76 18.13
C GLU A 197 -16.83 23.58 16.79
N PHE A 198 -17.85 24.39 16.49
CA PHE A 198 -18.54 24.39 15.20
C PHE A 198 -17.56 24.65 14.04
N ILE A 199 -16.83 25.77 14.12
CA ILE A 199 -15.86 26.20 13.11
C ILE A 199 -14.77 25.15 12.94
N ALA A 200 -14.22 24.62 14.05
CA ALA A 200 -13.18 23.59 14.02
C ALA A 200 -13.69 22.25 13.46
N THR A 201 -14.90 21.81 13.85
CA THR A 201 -15.53 20.58 13.33
C THR A 201 -15.75 20.68 11.82
N VAL A 202 -16.14 21.87 11.34
CA VAL A 202 -16.31 22.14 9.92
C VAL A 202 -14.94 22.13 9.23
N GLN A 203 -13.95 22.90 9.69
CA GLN A 203 -12.62 22.93 9.07
C GLN A 203 -11.92 21.56 9.00
N GLN A 204 -12.21 20.63 9.92
CA GLN A 204 -11.50 19.33 10.03
C GLN A 204 -12.26 18.11 9.45
N ARG A 205 -13.52 18.24 9.01
CA ARG A 205 -14.34 17.06 8.61
C ARG A 205 -13.73 16.24 7.45
N GLY A 206 -13.18 16.92 6.44
CA GLY A 206 -12.55 16.24 5.30
C GLY A 206 -11.39 15.34 5.72
N ALA A 207 -10.55 15.80 6.66
CA ALA A 207 -9.48 15.00 7.25
C ALA A 207 -10.02 13.81 8.08
N ALA A 208 -11.12 14.01 8.82
CA ALA A 208 -11.78 12.95 9.57
C ALA A 208 -12.31 11.82 8.66
N VAL A 209 -12.92 12.15 7.51
CA VAL A 209 -13.40 11.13 6.56
C VAL A 209 -12.24 10.45 5.82
N ILE A 210 -11.17 11.17 5.46
CA ILE A 210 -9.94 10.54 4.94
C ILE A 210 -9.37 9.54 5.96
N LYS A 211 -9.30 9.92 7.23
CA LYS A 211 -8.83 9.04 8.32
C LYS A 211 -9.72 7.80 8.51
N ALA A 212 -11.03 7.94 8.38
CA ALA A 212 -12.00 6.85 8.57
C ALA A 212 -12.10 5.90 7.36
N ARG A 213 -12.17 6.44 6.13
CA ARG A 213 -12.37 5.67 4.89
C ARG A 213 -11.08 5.29 4.16
N LYS A 214 -9.94 5.90 4.51
CA LYS A 214 -8.67 5.86 3.74
C LYS A 214 -8.81 6.35 2.29
N LEU A 215 -9.88 7.08 2.02
CA LEU A 215 -10.30 7.63 0.72
C LEU A 215 -10.94 8.99 0.97
N SER A 216 -10.86 9.90 0.00
CA SER A 216 -11.49 11.22 0.10
C SER A 216 -13.01 11.14 0.24
N SER A 217 -13.63 12.21 0.75
CA SER A 217 -15.08 12.40 0.87
C SER A 217 -15.75 12.71 -0.48
N ALA A 218 -15.38 11.95 -1.52
CA ALA A 218 -15.80 12.11 -2.91
C ALA A 218 -17.32 12.20 -3.10
N MET A 219 -18.08 11.39 -2.35
CA MET A 219 -19.55 11.40 -2.37
C MET A 219 -20.15 12.73 -1.88
N SER A 220 -19.48 13.40 -0.94
CA SER A 220 -19.91 14.66 -0.35
C SER A 220 -19.59 15.85 -1.26
N ALA A 221 -18.50 15.75 -2.04
CA ALA A 221 -18.24 16.64 -3.17
C ALA A 221 -19.24 16.43 -4.31
N ALA A 222 -19.51 15.18 -4.69
CA ALA A 222 -20.50 14.85 -5.72
C ALA A 222 -21.89 15.39 -5.33
N LYS A 223 -22.36 15.12 -4.11
CA LYS A 223 -23.63 15.66 -3.60
C LYS A 223 -23.63 17.19 -3.56
N ALA A 224 -22.51 17.81 -3.18
CA ALA A 224 -22.36 19.26 -3.26
C ALA A 224 -22.52 19.76 -4.70
N ILE A 225 -21.85 19.16 -5.68
CA ILE A 225 -21.95 19.51 -7.10
C ILE A 225 -23.37 19.32 -7.64
N CYS A 226 -24.05 18.21 -7.28
CA CYS A 226 -25.44 17.94 -7.66
C CYS A 226 -26.38 19.05 -7.23
N ASP A 227 -26.31 19.41 -5.95
CA ASP A 227 -27.12 20.50 -5.40
C ASP A 227 -26.66 21.84 -5.97
N HIS A 228 -25.36 22.00 -6.21
CA HIS A 228 -24.80 23.24 -6.77
C HIS A 228 -25.44 23.60 -8.11
N MET A 229 -25.49 22.61 -9.01
CA MET A 229 -26.10 22.80 -10.32
C MET A 229 -27.63 22.90 -10.26
N ARG A 230 -28.28 22.21 -9.31
CA ARG A 230 -29.74 22.27 -9.14
C ARG A 230 -30.23 23.67 -8.79
N ASP A 231 -29.68 24.24 -7.71
CA ASP A 231 -30.18 25.51 -7.16
C ASP A 231 -30.05 26.66 -8.20
N ILE A 232 -29.16 26.55 -9.20
CA ILE A 232 -29.09 27.48 -10.36
C ILE A 232 -29.85 27.06 -11.61
N TRP A 233 -30.23 25.80 -11.75
CA TRP A 233 -31.19 25.40 -12.78
C TRP A 233 -32.62 25.83 -12.42
N THR A 234 -32.93 25.93 -11.12
CA THR A 234 -34.26 26.30 -10.60
C THR A 234 -34.38 27.73 -10.06
N GLY A 235 -33.28 28.37 -9.68
CA GLY A 235 -33.27 29.60 -8.87
C GLY A 235 -33.45 29.32 -7.38
N THR A 236 -33.08 30.30 -6.53
CA THR A 236 -33.37 30.24 -5.08
C THR A 236 -34.73 30.87 -4.77
N PRO A 237 -35.39 30.48 -3.66
CA PRO A 237 -36.61 31.17 -3.21
C PRO A 237 -36.35 32.65 -2.87
N GLU A 238 -37.42 33.43 -2.82
CA GLU A 238 -37.36 34.85 -2.47
C GLU A 238 -37.05 35.02 -0.96
N GLY A 239 -36.10 35.90 -0.64
CA GLY A 239 -35.54 36.01 0.72
C GLY A 239 -34.53 34.91 1.07
N GLU A 240 -34.31 33.92 0.20
CA GLU A 240 -33.38 32.83 0.44
C GLU A 240 -32.11 32.96 -0.40
N PHE A 241 -30.98 32.94 0.32
CA PHE A 241 -29.65 32.90 -0.22
C PHE A 241 -28.87 31.75 0.43
N VAL A 242 -27.68 31.53 -0.09
CA VAL A 242 -26.77 30.49 0.35
C VAL A 242 -25.34 30.99 0.02
N SER A 243 -24.27 30.30 0.45
CA SER A 243 -22.86 30.73 0.28
C SER A 243 -22.04 30.05 -0.84
N MET A 244 -21.19 30.81 -1.53
CA MET A 244 -20.65 30.45 -2.85
C MET A 244 -19.35 31.16 -3.29
N GLY A 245 -18.36 30.40 -3.75
CA GLY A 245 -17.18 30.93 -4.44
C GLY A 245 -17.49 31.66 -5.76
N VAL A 246 -17.49 32.99 -5.74
CA VAL A 246 -17.61 33.88 -6.92
C VAL A 246 -16.38 34.79 -7.05
N TYR A 247 -16.21 35.40 -8.22
CA TYR A 247 -15.26 36.49 -8.41
C TYR A 247 -15.66 37.72 -7.56
N SER A 248 -14.73 38.21 -6.76
CA SER A 248 -14.86 39.39 -5.91
C SER A 248 -14.63 40.64 -6.75
N THR A 249 -15.68 41.45 -6.92
CA THR A 249 -15.64 42.78 -7.54
C THR A 249 -16.67 43.69 -6.88
N GLY A 250 -16.22 44.78 -6.23
CA GLY A 250 -17.10 45.82 -5.69
C GLY A 250 -18.09 45.32 -4.64
N ASN A 251 -17.69 44.33 -3.84
CA ASN A 251 -18.54 43.73 -2.82
C ASN A 251 -18.71 44.65 -1.59
N SER A 252 -19.85 44.55 -0.90
CA SER A 252 -20.18 45.35 0.29
C SER A 252 -19.55 44.86 1.60
N TYR A 253 -18.61 43.90 1.54
CA TYR A 253 -18.08 43.16 2.71
C TYR A 253 -16.59 43.39 3.01
N GLY A 254 -15.92 44.29 2.26
CA GLY A 254 -14.50 44.62 2.47
C GLY A 254 -13.52 43.52 2.05
N VAL A 255 -13.99 42.44 1.44
CA VAL A 255 -13.13 41.42 0.82
C VAL A 255 -12.42 42.07 -0.37
N PRO A 256 -11.11 41.89 -0.58
CA PRO A 256 -10.43 42.45 -1.73
C PRO A 256 -10.99 41.94 -3.07
N ASP A 257 -10.92 42.79 -4.09
CA ASP A 257 -11.26 42.42 -5.45
C ASP A 257 -10.18 41.47 -6.06
N ASP A 258 -10.49 40.86 -7.20
CA ASP A 258 -9.65 39.89 -7.92
C ASP A 258 -9.32 38.61 -7.14
N LEU A 259 -10.22 38.22 -6.23
CA LEU A 259 -10.22 36.94 -5.53
C LEU A 259 -11.43 36.09 -5.95
N ILE A 260 -11.25 34.77 -6.06
CA ILE A 260 -12.39 33.84 -5.98
C ILE A 260 -12.64 33.60 -4.50
N TYR A 261 -13.77 34.08 -3.98
CA TYR A 261 -14.08 34.09 -2.56
C TYR A 261 -15.54 33.71 -2.33
N SER A 262 -15.86 33.11 -1.18
CA SER A 262 -17.23 32.66 -0.91
C SER A 262 -18.11 33.77 -0.32
N PHE A 263 -19.21 34.09 -1.02
CA PHE A 263 -20.17 35.13 -0.66
C PHE A 263 -21.60 34.58 -0.52
N PRO A 264 -22.47 35.21 0.29
CA PRO A 264 -23.91 35.01 0.22
C PRO A 264 -24.43 35.54 -1.12
N VAL A 265 -25.08 34.69 -1.91
CA VAL A 265 -25.56 35.02 -3.26
C VAL A 265 -27.02 34.56 -3.41
N GLN A 266 -27.88 35.38 -4.02
CA GLN A 266 -29.23 35.01 -4.46
C GLN A 266 -29.21 34.61 -5.95
N ILE A 267 -30.13 33.75 -6.39
CA ILE A 267 -30.32 33.41 -7.82
C ILE A 267 -31.74 33.70 -8.25
N HIS A 268 -31.88 34.37 -9.39
CA HIS A 268 -33.16 34.64 -10.02
C HIS A 268 -33.52 33.54 -11.05
N LYS A 269 -34.81 33.39 -11.37
CA LYS A 269 -35.33 32.27 -12.20
C LYS A 269 -34.83 32.27 -13.66
N ASP A 270 -34.16 33.33 -14.09
CA ASP A 270 -33.45 33.46 -15.37
C ASP A 270 -32.01 32.90 -15.34
N LYS A 271 -31.60 32.30 -14.20
CA LYS A 271 -30.25 31.78 -13.91
C LYS A 271 -29.18 32.86 -13.69
N SER A 272 -29.57 34.14 -13.62
CA SER A 272 -28.70 35.22 -13.12
C SER A 272 -28.55 35.13 -11.60
N TRP A 273 -27.47 35.67 -11.07
CA TRP A 273 -27.16 35.67 -9.64
C TRP A 273 -26.55 36.99 -9.21
N LYS A 274 -26.72 37.34 -7.94
CA LYS A 274 -26.15 38.55 -7.32
C LYS A 274 -25.64 38.24 -5.92
N ILE A 275 -24.50 38.84 -5.52
CA ILE A 275 -24.12 38.94 -4.11
C ILE A 275 -25.24 39.66 -3.36
N VAL A 276 -25.64 39.13 -2.21
CA VAL A 276 -26.62 39.76 -1.31
C VAL A 276 -25.90 40.90 -0.59
N ASP A 277 -26.42 42.12 -0.65
CA ASP A 277 -25.85 43.28 0.05
C ASP A 277 -26.54 43.53 1.39
N GLY A 278 -25.84 44.24 2.29
CA GLY A 278 -26.45 44.80 3.50
C GLY A 278 -26.63 43.84 4.67
N LEU A 279 -26.05 42.64 4.63
CA LEU A 279 -26.02 41.74 5.78
C LEU A 279 -25.03 42.27 6.82
N GLY A 280 -25.48 42.45 8.07
CA GLY A 280 -24.63 42.97 9.15
C GLY A 280 -23.49 42.01 9.53
N ILE A 281 -22.24 42.46 9.41
CA ILE A 281 -21.04 41.72 9.83
C ILE A 281 -20.57 42.27 11.18
N ASN A 282 -20.25 41.37 12.13
CA ASN A 282 -19.66 41.75 13.41
C ASN A 282 -18.13 41.57 13.41
N SER A 283 -17.44 42.20 14.37
CA SER A 283 -15.96 42.21 14.43
C SER A 283 -15.31 40.82 14.52
N PHE A 284 -15.98 39.84 15.12
CA PHE A 284 -15.52 38.44 15.11
C PHE A 284 -15.60 37.82 13.70
N SER A 285 -16.71 38.06 12.99
CA SER A 285 -16.92 37.57 11.63
C SER A 285 -15.95 38.24 10.66
N GLN A 286 -15.77 39.56 10.77
CA GLN A 286 -14.80 40.31 9.97
C GLN A 286 -13.39 39.74 10.16
N ALA A 287 -12.91 39.58 11.39
CA ALA A 287 -11.57 39.03 11.65
C ALA A 287 -11.37 37.59 11.13
N LYS A 288 -12.44 36.82 10.92
CA LYS A 288 -12.38 35.51 10.24
C LYS A 288 -12.40 35.65 8.71
N MET A 289 -13.20 36.57 8.18
CA MET A 289 -13.26 36.91 6.76
C MET A 289 -11.90 37.46 6.26
N ASP A 290 -11.28 38.35 7.03
CA ASP A 290 -9.96 38.94 6.77
C ASP A 290 -8.87 37.84 6.75
N ALA A 291 -8.88 36.92 7.71
CA ALA A 291 -7.89 35.84 7.81
C ALA A 291 -7.98 34.84 6.64
N THR A 292 -9.18 34.53 6.15
CA THR A 292 -9.35 33.65 4.98
C THR A 292 -9.18 34.40 3.64
N ALA A 293 -9.41 35.72 3.62
CA ALA A 293 -9.00 36.58 2.51
C ALA A 293 -7.47 36.65 2.38
N ALA A 294 -6.75 36.76 3.50
CA ALA A 294 -5.28 36.76 3.51
C ALA A 294 -4.69 35.46 2.94
N GLU A 295 -5.20 34.28 3.33
CA GLU A 295 -4.79 33.00 2.73
C GLU A 295 -5.00 32.98 1.21
N LEU A 296 -6.10 33.58 0.72
CA LEU A 296 -6.42 33.62 -0.70
C LEU A 296 -5.61 34.66 -1.48
N ILE A 297 -5.16 35.74 -0.84
CA ILE A 297 -4.16 36.66 -1.41
C ILE A 297 -2.83 35.94 -1.55
N GLU A 298 -2.37 35.21 -0.52
CA GLU A 298 -1.13 34.42 -0.59
C GLU A 298 -1.18 33.33 -1.68
N GLU A 299 -2.31 32.63 -1.82
CA GLU A 299 -2.50 31.65 -2.92
C GLU A 299 -2.55 32.32 -4.29
N ARG A 300 -3.27 33.46 -4.43
CA ARG A 300 -3.32 34.24 -5.69
C ARG A 300 -1.94 34.72 -6.09
N ASP A 301 -1.20 35.34 -5.17
CA ASP A 301 0.10 35.94 -5.47
C ASP A 301 1.16 34.87 -5.73
N THR A 302 1.06 33.71 -5.05
CA THR A 302 1.85 32.51 -5.39
C THR A 302 1.53 31.98 -6.79
N ALA A 303 0.26 31.95 -7.20
CA ALA A 303 -0.15 31.53 -8.54
C ALA A 303 0.29 32.53 -9.62
N LEU A 304 0.15 33.83 -9.37
CA LEU A 304 0.60 34.90 -10.27
C LEU A 304 2.12 34.87 -10.46
N ALA A 305 2.89 34.59 -9.41
CA ALA A 305 4.34 34.40 -9.50
C ALA A 305 4.75 33.22 -10.41
N PHE A 306 3.88 32.24 -10.63
CA PHE A 306 4.09 31.16 -11.61
C PHE A 306 3.59 31.49 -13.03
N LEU A 307 2.80 32.56 -13.21
CA LEU A 307 2.10 32.89 -14.46
C LEU A 307 2.72 34.06 -15.26
N GLY A 308 3.95 34.46 -14.91
CA GLY A 308 4.61 35.64 -15.48
C GLY A 308 4.58 35.74 -17.01
N GLN A 309 4.17 36.91 -17.51
CA GLN A 309 4.05 37.31 -18.93
C GLN A 309 2.89 36.69 -19.73
N SER A 310 1.65 36.97 -19.32
CA SER A 310 0.62 37.60 -20.19
C SER A 310 -0.64 37.97 -19.39
N PRO A 311 -1.28 39.12 -19.63
CA PRO A 311 -2.58 39.44 -19.03
C PRO A 311 -3.69 38.63 -19.72
N ILE A 312 -4.49 37.91 -18.92
CA ILE A 312 -5.75 37.29 -19.36
C ILE A 312 -6.90 38.12 -18.77
N GLY A 313 -7.97 38.32 -19.53
CA GLY A 313 -9.10 39.17 -19.15
C GLY A 313 -9.97 38.59 -18.03
N SER A 314 -10.84 39.43 -17.46
CA SER A 314 -11.74 39.08 -16.36
C SER A 314 -12.91 38.19 -16.81
N ALA A 315 -12.67 36.88 -16.86
CA ALA A 315 -13.73 35.88 -16.96
C ALA A 315 -14.28 35.51 -15.57
N ASN A 316 -15.60 35.64 -15.35
CA ASN A 316 -16.26 35.35 -14.07
C ASN A 316 -16.15 33.86 -13.68
N PHE A 317 -15.07 33.42 -13.04
CA PHE A 317 -14.91 32.04 -12.57
C PHE A 317 -15.77 31.76 -11.33
N VAL A 318 -16.08 30.48 -11.13
CA VAL A 318 -16.80 29.94 -9.99
C VAL A 318 -16.20 28.58 -9.67
N THR A 319 -15.83 28.36 -8.42
CA THR A 319 -15.37 27.06 -7.90
C THR A 319 -16.47 26.42 -7.06
N VAL A 320 -16.83 25.18 -7.41
CA VAL A 320 -17.87 24.42 -6.74
C VAL A 320 -17.25 23.47 -5.72
N GLN A 321 -17.30 23.81 -4.42
CA GLN A 321 -16.71 22.92 -3.40
C GLN A 321 -17.30 22.96 -1.98
N GLN A 322 -18.36 23.72 -1.67
CA GLN A 322 -18.64 24.09 -0.26
C GLN A 322 -19.86 23.45 0.44
N ARG A 323 -20.82 22.79 -0.23
CA ARG A 323 -21.81 21.93 0.49
C ARG A 323 -21.21 20.64 1.05
N PHE A 324 -19.94 20.36 0.72
CA PHE A 324 -19.12 19.22 1.13
C PHE A 324 -19.28 18.81 2.60
N LEU A 325 -19.51 19.80 3.44
CA LEU A 325 -19.25 19.73 4.87
C LEU A 325 -20.50 19.58 5.74
N LEU A 326 -21.62 20.15 5.30
CA LEU A 326 -22.88 20.03 6.03
C LEU A 326 -23.59 18.70 5.68
N ALA A 327 -23.31 18.14 4.50
CA ALA A 327 -23.77 16.81 4.07
C ALA A 327 -23.40 15.67 5.04
N GLU A 328 -22.24 15.75 5.70
CA GLU A 328 -21.65 14.62 6.42
C GLU A 328 -22.05 14.48 7.89
N THR A 329 -22.81 15.43 8.44
CA THR A 329 -23.07 15.51 9.90
C THR A 329 -24.38 14.82 10.32
N PHE A 330 -25.17 14.27 9.38
CA PHE A 330 -26.59 13.92 9.60
C PHE A 330 -27.01 12.47 9.27
N LEU A 331 -26.09 11.50 9.17
CA LEU A 331 -26.42 10.11 8.80
C LEU A 331 -25.80 9.03 9.71
N LEU A 332 -26.44 8.76 10.85
CA LEU A 332 -26.44 7.45 11.54
C LEU A 332 -27.73 7.28 12.35
N PRO A 333 -28.51 6.20 12.12
CA PRO A 333 -28.92 5.32 13.23
C PRO A 333 -28.64 3.81 12.94
N PRO A 334 -28.80 2.90 13.92
CA PRO A 334 -28.14 1.59 13.88
C PRO A 334 -29.02 0.34 13.63
N HIS A 335 -28.35 -0.73 13.20
CA HIS A 335 -28.66 -2.17 13.29
C HIS A 335 -29.86 -2.83 12.54
N SER A 336 -29.56 -4.07 12.12
CA SER A 336 -30.26 -5.10 11.32
C SER A 336 -31.45 -5.83 12.03
N PRO A 337 -32.29 -6.70 11.39
CA PRO A 337 -32.01 -7.53 10.18
C PRO A 337 -33.17 -7.77 9.15
N ARG A 338 -32.94 -8.76 8.25
CA ARG A 338 -33.72 -9.34 7.10
C ARG A 338 -35.06 -10.04 7.52
N PRO A 339 -35.93 -10.63 6.64
CA PRO A 339 -35.75 -11.08 5.22
C PRO A 339 -36.97 -11.02 4.23
N GLY A 340 -36.79 -11.49 2.97
CA GLY A 340 -37.92 -12.07 2.19
C GLY A 340 -37.86 -12.09 0.63
N MET A 341 -37.83 -13.30 0.04
CA MET A 341 -38.28 -13.69 -1.33
C MET A 341 -37.68 -13.05 -2.61
N ARG A 342 -38.13 -13.48 -3.81
CA ARG A 342 -37.56 -14.51 -4.74
C ARG A 342 -38.26 -14.43 -6.12
N LEU A 343 -37.69 -15.06 -7.18
CA LEU A 343 -38.29 -15.36 -8.51
C LEU A 343 -38.51 -14.16 -9.47
N SER A 344 -38.61 -14.27 -10.81
CA SER A 344 -38.09 -15.26 -11.82
C SER A 344 -38.45 -14.84 -13.28
N GLY A 345 -37.68 -15.26 -14.29
CA GLY A 345 -38.00 -15.17 -15.74
C GLY A 345 -37.27 -14.03 -16.48
N SER A 346 -36.61 -14.21 -17.63
CA SER A 346 -37.07 -14.69 -18.97
C SER A 346 -37.97 -13.68 -19.70
N GLY A 347 -37.70 -13.23 -20.94
CA GLY A 347 -36.60 -13.51 -21.89
C GLY A 347 -37.05 -13.18 -23.33
N GLY A 348 -36.14 -12.90 -24.27
CA GLY A 348 -36.51 -12.66 -25.68
C GLY A 348 -35.39 -12.02 -26.52
N GLU A 349 -35.15 -12.57 -27.71
CA GLU A 349 -34.23 -12.07 -28.73
C GLU A 349 -34.99 -11.33 -29.85
N THR A 350 -34.33 -10.42 -30.57
CA THR A 350 -34.67 -10.10 -31.97
C THR A 350 -33.44 -9.59 -32.73
N GLN A 351 -33.30 -10.02 -33.98
CA GLN A 351 -32.34 -9.51 -34.98
C GLN A 351 -32.74 -8.08 -35.39
N ALA A 352 -31.84 -7.10 -35.50
CA ALA A 352 -30.73 -6.93 -36.46
C ALA A 352 -31.20 -6.52 -37.86
N ASP A 353 -30.65 -5.42 -38.38
CA ASP A 353 -30.71 -5.00 -39.79
C ASP A 353 -29.53 -4.07 -40.11
N SER A 354 -29.09 -4.01 -41.37
CA SER A 354 -27.78 -3.46 -41.77
C SER A 354 -27.85 -2.38 -42.86
N PHE A 355 -27.01 -1.34 -42.77
CA PHE A 355 -26.70 -0.43 -43.88
C PHE A 355 -25.20 -0.11 -43.94
N ASP A 356 -24.69 0.12 -45.16
CA ASP A 356 -23.28 0.15 -45.54
C ASP A 356 -22.97 1.41 -46.40
N PHE A 357 -21.72 1.57 -46.88
CA PHE A 357 -21.11 2.63 -47.73
C PHE A 357 -20.21 3.68 -47.00
N PRO A 358 -19.12 4.19 -47.64
CA PRO A 358 -18.05 3.40 -48.27
C PRO A 358 -16.61 3.95 -48.12
N SER A 359 -15.64 3.09 -48.48
CA SER A 359 -14.33 3.40 -49.09
C SER A 359 -13.29 4.23 -48.31
N ALA A 360 -12.26 3.51 -47.86
CA ALA A 360 -10.99 4.03 -47.35
C ALA A 360 -10.19 4.88 -48.38
N SER A 361 -9.60 5.96 -47.87
CA SER A 361 -8.45 6.66 -48.50
C SER A 361 -7.59 7.46 -47.49
N ILE A 362 -8.16 7.82 -46.33
CA ILE A 362 -7.53 8.70 -45.33
C ILE A 362 -6.58 7.96 -44.35
N LEU A 363 -6.74 6.65 -44.15
CA LEU A 363 -6.00 5.91 -43.11
C LEU A 363 -4.48 5.82 -43.35
N GLN A 364 -4.02 5.87 -44.61
CA GLN A 364 -2.63 5.56 -44.96
C GLN A 364 -1.62 6.68 -44.64
N SER A 365 -2.08 7.89 -44.29
CA SER A 365 -1.22 9.01 -43.88
C SER A 365 -1.08 9.15 -42.35
N LEU A 366 -1.98 8.56 -41.56
CA LEU A 366 -2.00 8.70 -40.11
C LEU A 366 -0.99 7.79 -39.38
N ASP A 367 -0.75 6.58 -39.89
CA ASP A 367 0.17 5.63 -39.25
C ASP A 367 1.65 6.07 -39.35
N LEU A 368 2.02 6.81 -40.40
CA LEU A 368 3.36 7.37 -40.57
C LEU A 368 3.70 8.38 -39.45
N CYS A 369 2.76 9.27 -39.10
CA CYS A 369 3.01 10.29 -38.07
C CYS A 369 3.06 9.72 -36.64
N LYS A 370 2.37 8.61 -36.36
CA LYS A 370 2.43 7.95 -35.03
C LYS A 370 3.80 7.37 -34.74
N GLY A 371 4.39 6.65 -35.72
CA GLY A 371 5.68 5.96 -35.54
C GLY A 371 6.84 6.90 -35.19
N ASP A 372 6.85 8.11 -35.75
CA ASP A 372 7.90 9.10 -35.45
C ASP A 372 7.66 9.83 -34.11
N ALA A 373 6.40 10.04 -33.69
CA ALA A 373 6.09 10.60 -32.37
C ALA A 373 6.46 9.64 -31.23
N GLU A 374 6.12 8.35 -31.38
CA GLU A 374 6.50 7.30 -30.42
C GLU A 374 8.03 7.13 -30.34
N ARG A 375 8.73 7.19 -31.49
CA ARG A 375 10.20 7.22 -31.52
C ARG A 375 10.79 8.43 -30.81
N GLY A 376 10.25 9.62 -31.03
CA GLY A 376 10.71 10.85 -30.39
C GLY A 376 10.61 10.78 -28.85
N MET A 377 9.47 10.29 -28.34
CA MET A 377 9.28 10.07 -26.90
C MET A 377 10.24 9.00 -26.35
N ALA A 378 10.39 7.86 -27.04
CA ALA A 378 11.30 6.80 -26.61
C ALA A 378 12.77 7.27 -26.56
N GLN A 379 13.21 8.07 -27.53
CA GLN A 379 14.54 8.69 -27.56
C GLN A 379 14.73 9.69 -26.42
N PHE A 380 13.73 10.52 -26.13
CA PHE A 380 13.79 11.48 -25.02
C PHE A 380 13.83 10.79 -23.64
N GLU A 381 13.03 9.75 -23.44
CA GLU A 381 13.05 8.95 -22.20
C GLU A 381 14.40 8.23 -21.99
N GLU A 382 14.97 7.64 -23.04
CA GLU A 382 16.27 6.97 -22.94
C GLU A 382 17.42 7.98 -22.72
N MET A 383 17.35 9.17 -23.33
CA MET A 383 18.34 10.24 -23.07
C MET A 383 18.25 10.75 -21.61
N MET A 384 17.04 10.99 -21.09
CA MET A 384 16.84 11.38 -19.68
C MET A 384 17.34 10.28 -18.72
N ARG A 385 17.13 9.01 -19.07
CA ARG A 385 17.62 7.86 -18.30
C ARG A 385 19.15 7.80 -18.29
N GLN A 386 19.80 7.92 -19.44
CA GLN A 386 21.27 7.93 -19.53
C GLN A 386 21.88 9.11 -18.75
N GLN A 387 21.20 10.26 -18.72
CA GLN A 387 21.58 11.39 -17.88
C GLN A 387 21.49 11.05 -16.37
N LEU A 388 20.43 10.39 -15.92
CA LEU A 388 20.29 9.93 -14.52
C LEU A 388 21.36 8.90 -14.13
N GLU A 389 21.65 7.93 -15.01
CA GLU A 389 22.71 6.93 -14.77
C GLU A 389 24.11 7.57 -14.72
N SER A 390 24.38 8.56 -15.58
CA SER A 390 25.62 9.35 -15.57
C SER A 390 25.76 10.20 -14.29
N SER A 391 24.67 10.85 -13.84
CA SER A 391 24.67 11.59 -12.57
C SER A 391 24.86 10.67 -11.37
N MET A 392 24.20 9.51 -11.34
CA MET A 392 24.42 8.49 -10.30
C MET A 392 25.89 8.07 -10.22
N HIS A 393 26.50 7.72 -11.36
CA HIS A 393 27.92 7.34 -11.42
C HIS A 393 28.84 8.46 -10.91
N SER A 394 28.56 9.73 -11.27
CA SER A 394 29.35 10.87 -10.77
C SER A 394 29.27 11.06 -9.26
N GLU A 395 28.10 10.88 -8.63
CA GLU A 395 28.00 10.94 -7.15
C GLU A 395 28.69 9.74 -6.47
N LEU A 396 28.67 8.55 -7.10
CA LEU A 396 29.36 7.36 -6.58
C LEU A 396 30.89 7.51 -6.61
N GLU A 397 31.47 8.09 -7.67
CA GLU A 397 32.91 8.37 -7.71
C GLU A 397 33.33 9.43 -6.67
N LYS A 398 32.53 10.49 -6.47
CA LYS A 398 32.77 11.46 -5.37
C LYS A 398 32.78 10.77 -4.00
N LEU A 399 31.88 9.81 -3.76
CA LEU A 399 31.88 9.01 -2.54
C LEU A 399 33.16 8.17 -2.41
N LEU A 400 33.63 7.53 -3.49
CA LEU A 400 34.90 6.78 -3.48
C LEU A 400 36.12 7.68 -3.21
N ASP A 401 36.09 8.96 -3.60
CA ASP A 401 37.14 9.93 -3.29
C ASP A 401 37.15 10.43 -1.83
N THR A 402 36.13 10.10 -1.02
CA THR A 402 36.14 10.39 0.43
C THR A 402 37.03 9.45 1.26
N THR A 403 37.57 8.36 0.69
CA THR A 403 38.46 7.42 1.39
C THR A 403 39.70 7.02 0.58
N THR A 404 40.67 6.41 1.25
CA THR A 404 41.91 5.90 0.64
C THR A 404 42.27 4.50 1.17
N GLY A 405 43.10 3.76 0.43
CA GLY A 405 43.51 2.41 0.81
C GLY A 405 42.44 1.33 0.55
N PRO A 406 42.46 0.19 1.29
CA PRO A 406 41.72 -1.01 0.91
C PRO A 406 40.20 -0.88 1.00
N GLU A 407 39.66 0.06 1.79
CA GLU A 407 38.20 0.30 1.82
C GLU A 407 37.68 0.88 0.50
N LYS A 408 38.50 1.64 -0.25
CA LYS A 408 38.12 2.15 -1.58
C LYS A 408 37.93 1.01 -2.58
N GLU A 409 38.77 -0.03 -2.50
CA GLU A 409 38.74 -1.18 -3.41
C GLU A 409 37.52 -2.07 -3.16
N VAL A 410 37.15 -2.30 -1.89
CA VAL A 410 35.91 -3.00 -1.54
C VAL A 410 34.69 -2.17 -1.93
N SER A 411 34.68 -0.88 -1.62
CA SER A 411 33.55 0.01 -1.91
C SER A 411 33.34 0.20 -3.41
N ARG A 412 34.40 0.17 -4.24
CA ARG A 412 34.26 0.19 -5.70
C ARG A 412 33.46 -1.02 -6.21
N LYS A 413 33.81 -2.24 -5.76
CA LYS A 413 33.08 -3.46 -6.16
C LYS A 413 31.60 -3.44 -5.71
N ASP A 414 31.34 -2.92 -4.51
CA ASP A 414 29.97 -2.69 -4.06
C ASP A 414 29.25 -1.68 -4.97
N PHE A 415 29.92 -0.61 -5.40
CA PHE A 415 29.33 0.42 -6.26
C PHE A 415 29.15 -0.03 -7.72
N GLU A 416 30.01 -0.91 -8.23
CA GLU A 416 29.81 -1.62 -9.50
C GLU A 416 28.54 -2.51 -9.43
N GLY A 417 28.39 -3.29 -8.36
CA GLY A 417 27.19 -4.10 -8.11
C GLY A 417 25.91 -3.27 -7.99
N PHE A 418 25.99 -2.14 -7.27
CA PHE A 418 24.90 -1.18 -7.12
C PHE A 418 24.54 -0.48 -8.43
N SER A 419 25.53 -0.07 -9.23
CA SER A 419 25.31 0.58 -10.54
C SER A 419 24.61 -0.37 -11.52
N ASN A 420 25.01 -1.65 -11.55
CA ASN A 420 24.33 -2.69 -12.32
C ASN A 420 22.88 -2.90 -11.86
N LEU A 421 22.63 -2.84 -10.55
CA LEU A 421 21.27 -2.95 -9.98
C LEU A 421 20.40 -1.72 -10.31
N PHE A 422 20.98 -0.51 -10.28
CA PHE A 422 20.31 0.75 -10.62
C PHE A 422 19.99 0.84 -12.12
N HIS A 423 20.93 0.45 -13.00
CA HIS A 423 20.69 0.34 -14.44
C HIS A 423 19.54 -0.62 -14.74
N ARG A 424 19.54 -1.83 -14.14
CA ARG A 424 18.43 -2.80 -14.27
C ARG A 424 17.11 -2.26 -13.70
N PHE A 425 17.14 -1.48 -12.62
CA PHE A 425 15.94 -0.81 -12.07
C PHE A 425 15.34 0.18 -13.07
N LEU A 426 16.17 0.93 -13.80
CA LEU A 426 15.72 1.86 -14.84
C LEU A 426 15.32 1.18 -16.17
N GLN A 427 15.80 -0.04 -16.45
CA GLN A 427 15.31 -0.84 -17.59
C GLN A 427 13.88 -1.35 -17.40
N VAL A 428 13.47 -1.72 -16.18
CA VAL A 428 12.21 -2.47 -15.94
C VAL A 428 10.98 -1.55 -15.97
N LYS A 429 10.48 -1.28 -17.19
CA LYS A 429 9.17 -0.67 -17.42
C LYS A 429 8.08 -1.75 -17.55
N GLY A 430 7.21 -1.87 -16.55
CA GLY A 430 6.02 -2.73 -16.59
C GLY A 430 5.94 -3.79 -15.47
N PRO A 431 4.90 -4.63 -15.46
CA PRO A 431 4.76 -5.71 -14.48
C PRO A 431 5.80 -6.82 -14.76
N SER A 432 6.61 -7.16 -13.75
CA SER A 432 7.70 -8.15 -13.87
C SER A 432 7.28 -9.60 -14.23
N VAL A 433 5.98 -9.88 -14.26
CA VAL A 433 5.37 -11.19 -14.56
C VAL A 433 4.05 -10.97 -15.29
N GLU A 434 3.87 -11.56 -16.47
CA GLU A 434 2.57 -11.63 -17.13
C GLU A 434 1.73 -12.73 -16.48
N TRP A 435 0.60 -12.37 -15.86
CA TRP A 435 -0.21 -13.34 -15.09
C TRP A 435 -0.69 -14.53 -15.94
N ILE A 436 -0.96 -14.32 -17.22
CA ILE A 436 -1.43 -15.33 -18.18
C ILE A 436 -0.35 -16.40 -18.48
N LYS A 437 0.95 -16.05 -18.36
CA LYS A 437 2.07 -16.98 -18.57
C LYS A 437 2.36 -17.86 -17.35
N ILE A 438 1.83 -17.52 -16.17
CA ILE A 438 2.05 -18.28 -14.93
C ILE A 438 1.38 -19.65 -15.02
N ARG A 439 2.15 -20.71 -14.82
CA ARG A 439 1.66 -22.09 -14.75
C ARG A 439 1.99 -22.71 -13.39
N ARG A 440 1.21 -23.72 -13.00
CA ARG A 440 1.53 -24.56 -11.84
C ARG A 440 2.84 -25.32 -12.12
N PRO A 441 3.73 -25.49 -11.12
CA PRO A 441 4.88 -26.37 -11.24
C PRO A 441 4.47 -27.80 -11.65
N PRO A 442 5.18 -28.45 -12.59
CA PRO A 442 4.99 -29.88 -12.91
C PRO A 442 5.20 -30.77 -11.66
N GLU A 443 4.51 -31.90 -11.56
CA GLU A 443 4.54 -32.73 -10.35
C GLU A 443 5.94 -33.26 -9.98
N ASP A 444 6.77 -33.61 -10.97
CA ASP A 444 8.16 -34.04 -10.75
C ASP A 444 9.11 -32.92 -10.29
N SER A 445 8.71 -31.65 -10.51
CA SER A 445 9.52 -30.47 -10.18
C SER A 445 9.44 -30.06 -8.71
N ILE A 446 8.44 -30.56 -7.95
CA ILE A 446 8.31 -30.34 -6.51
C ILE A 446 8.03 -31.67 -5.81
N GLN A 447 9.06 -32.28 -5.25
CA GLN A 447 8.99 -33.63 -4.69
C GLN A 447 8.53 -33.61 -3.22
N PRO A 448 7.54 -34.42 -2.81
CA PRO A 448 7.21 -34.59 -1.39
C PRO A 448 8.39 -35.19 -0.63
N TYR A 449 8.72 -34.62 0.54
CA TYR A 449 9.83 -35.08 1.38
C TYR A 449 9.76 -36.59 1.70
N ASP A 450 8.57 -37.15 1.87
CA ASP A 450 8.38 -38.58 2.15
C ASP A 450 8.93 -39.49 1.03
N LYS A 451 8.86 -39.06 -0.24
CA LYS A 451 9.45 -39.79 -1.39
C LYS A 451 10.98 -39.75 -1.41
N ILE A 452 11.58 -38.88 -0.58
CA ILE A 452 13.02 -38.71 -0.43
C ILE A 452 13.49 -39.46 0.82
N ALA A 453 12.80 -39.30 1.96
CA ALA A 453 13.05 -40.07 3.18
C ALA A 453 12.90 -41.59 2.95
N ALA A 454 11.93 -42.02 2.12
CA ALA A 454 11.75 -43.42 1.75
C ALA A 454 12.91 -44.05 0.95
N ARG A 455 13.89 -43.25 0.49
CA ARG A 455 15.13 -43.74 -0.14
C ARG A 455 16.19 -44.16 0.88
N GLY A 456 15.98 -43.84 2.16
CA GLY A 456 16.94 -44.07 3.24
C GLY A 456 18.14 -43.13 3.22
N LEU A 457 19.00 -43.34 4.21
CA LEU A 457 20.28 -42.64 4.35
C LEU A 457 21.37 -43.29 3.50
N PRO A 458 22.40 -42.55 3.07
CA PRO A 458 23.52 -43.11 2.33
C PRO A 458 24.38 -44.01 3.23
N ASN A 459 24.94 -45.07 2.66
CA ASN A 459 25.89 -45.97 3.34
C ASN A 459 27.09 -45.22 3.95
N ASN A 460 27.45 -44.05 3.41
CA ASN A 460 28.49 -43.17 3.93
C ASN A 460 27.97 -41.74 4.11
N VAL A 461 27.36 -41.47 5.27
CA VAL A 461 26.89 -40.12 5.64
C VAL A 461 28.05 -39.13 5.74
N ALA A 462 29.22 -39.55 6.23
CA ALA A 462 30.36 -38.66 6.48
C ALA A 462 30.94 -38.07 5.19
N GLU A 463 31.01 -38.84 4.10
CA GLU A 463 31.42 -38.35 2.78
C GLU A 463 30.44 -37.30 2.21
N SER A 464 29.13 -37.55 2.35
CA SER A 464 28.10 -36.60 1.92
C SER A 464 28.19 -35.29 2.71
N LEU A 465 28.39 -35.38 4.03
CA LEU A 465 28.57 -34.23 4.92
C LEU A 465 29.87 -33.46 4.64
N ASN A 466 30.98 -34.15 4.35
CA ASN A 466 32.24 -33.47 4.04
C ASN A 466 32.15 -32.61 2.77
N LYS A 467 31.23 -32.91 1.84
CA LYS A 467 30.93 -32.08 0.66
C LYS A 467 30.05 -30.85 0.96
N LEU A 468 29.49 -30.74 2.17
CA LEU A 468 28.55 -29.69 2.57
C LEU A 468 29.23 -28.54 3.33
N VAL A 469 28.67 -27.35 3.18
CA VAL A 469 28.92 -26.14 3.98
C VAL A 469 27.58 -25.61 4.49
N VAL A 470 27.48 -25.20 5.76
CA VAL A 470 26.26 -24.56 6.28
C VAL A 470 26.43 -23.05 6.27
N VAL A 471 25.51 -22.32 5.64
CA VAL A 471 25.52 -20.86 5.57
C VAL A 471 24.27 -20.31 6.27
N LYS A 472 24.48 -19.43 7.26
CA LYS A 472 23.38 -18.73 7.94
C LYS A 472 23.37 -17.25 7.58
N LEU A 473 22.19 -16.78 7.14
CA LEU A 473 21.93 -15.37 6.87
C LEU A 473 21.83 -14.62 8.21
N ASN A 474 22.84 -13.81 8.53
CA ASN A 474 23.05 -13.18 9.84
C ASN A 474 22.93 -11.64 9.82
N GLY A 475 22.83 -11.01 8.65
CA GLY A 475 22.81 -9.55 8.50
C GLY A 475 21.62 -8.79 9.11
N GLY A 476 20.65 -9.48 9.73
CA GLY A 476 19.43 -8.90 10.29
C GLY A 476 19.57 -8.47 11.76
N LEU A 477 19.06 -7.28 12.08
CA LEU A 477 19.03 -6.73 13.45
C LEU A 477 17.84 -7.23 14.27
N GLY A 478 18.00 -7.20 15.60
CA GLY A 478 16.96 -7.54 16.58
C GLY A 478 15.92 -6.45 16.84
N THR A 479 15.90 -5.36 16.07
CA THR A 479 15.12 -4.13 16.35
C THR A 479 13.62 -4.36 16.43
N SER A 480 13.08 -5.30 15.65
CA SER A 480 11.67 -5.73 15.70
C SER A 480 11.23 -6.31 17.04
N MET A 481 12.18 -6.78 17.87
CA MET A 481 11.95 -7.20 19.25
C MET A 481 12.70 -6.31 20.26
N GLY A 482 13.01 -5.06 19.88
CA GLY A 482 13.63 -4.06 20.76
C GLY A 482 15.14 -4.24 21.03
N CYS A 483 15.80 -5.22 20.42
CA CYS A 483 17.23 -5.47 20.62
C CYS A 483 18.08 -4.67 19.60
N LYS A 484 19.15 -4.01 20.06
CA LYS A 484 20.01 -3.17 19.20
C LYS A 484 21.00 -3.96 18.32
N GLY A 485 21.44 -5.14 18.78
CA GLY A 485 22.47 -5.93 18.10
C GLY A 485 21.94 -6.91 17.03
N PRO A 486 22.81 -7.80 16.52
CA PRO A 486 22.44 -8.86 15.59
C PRO A 486 21.33 -9.74 16.18
N LYS A 487 20.33 -10.10 15.35
CA LYS A 487 19.20 -10.92 15.80
C LYS A 487 19.63 -12.30 16.31
N SER A 488 20.74 -12.81 15.78
CA SER A 488 21.33 -14.10 16.17
C SER A 488 21.79 -14.18 17.62
N LEU A 489 22.02 -13.02 18.27
CA LEU A 489 22.50 -12.94 19.66
C LEU A 489 21.35 -12.79 20.69
N ILE A 490 20.09 -12.83 20.23
CA ILE A 490 18.94 -12.88 21.12
C ILE A 490 18.87 -14.28 21.74
N SER A 491 18.76 -14.33 23.08
CA SER A 491 18.55 -15.56 23.84
C SER A 491 17.22 -16.20 23.44
N VAL A 492 17.27 -17.48 23.10
CA VAL A 492 16.13 -18.28 22.64
C VAL A 492 15.64 -19.22 23.72
N ARG A 493 16.55 -19.99 24.35
CA ARG A 493 16.18 -21.03 25.32
C ARG A 493 17.36 -21.43 26.20
N ASN A 494 17.15 -21.48 27.52
CA ASN A 494 18.18 -21.82 28.52
C ASN A 494 19.46 -20.99 28.30
N GLU A 495 19.31 -19.66 28.12
CA GLU A 495 20.37 -18.69 27.81
C GLU A 495 21.08 -18.86 26.45
N ASN A 496 20.85 -19.96 25.72
CA ASN A 496 21.39 -20.17 24.38
C ASN A 496 20.76 -19.22 23.37
N THR A 497 21.60 -18.52 22.60
CA THR A 497 21.19 -17.68 21.47
C THR A 497 20.92 -18.52 20.21
N PHE A 498 20.34 -17.93 19.14
CA PHE A 498 20.21 -18.62 17.84
C PHE A 498 21.56 -19.11 17.29
N LEU A 499 22.62 -18.35 17.54
CA LEU A 499 23.99 -18.73 17.15
C LEU A 499 24.51 -19.90 17.99
N ASP A 500 24.28 -19.91 19.31
CA ASP A 500 24.64 -21.04 20.18
C ASP A 500 23.94 -22.34 19.73
N LEU A 501 22.64 -22.27 19.47
CA LEU A 501 21.85 -23.42 19.00
C LEU A 501 22.38 -23.96 17.66
N THR A 502 22.70 -23.06 16.72
CA THR A 502 23.30 -23.45 15.42
C THR A 502 24.69 -24.08 15.60
N VAL A 503 25.52 -23.53 16.48
CA VAL A 503 26.84 -24.08 16.79
C VAL A 503 26.70 -25.47 17.40
N GLN A 504 25.80 -25.67 18.36
CA GLN A 504 25.53 -26.97 18.99
C GLN A 504 25.06 -28.02 17.98
N GLN A 505 24.18 -27.66 17.04
CA GLN A 505 23.71 -28.56 15.97
C GLN A 505 24.87 -29.07 15.11
N ILE A 506 25.72 -28.16 14.61
CA ILE A 506 26.83 -28.52 13.70
C ILE A 506 27.97 -29.20 14.47
N GLU A 507 28.22 -28.79 15.71
CA GLU A 507 29.21 -29.44 16.56
C GLU A 507 28.81 -30.89 16.90
N HIS A 508 27.53 -31.12 17.23
CA HIS A 508 27.00 -32.46 17.45
C HIS A 508 27.10 -33.30 16.16
N LEU A 509 26.70 -32.75 15.02
CA LEU A 509 26.82 -33.41 13.71
C LEU A 509 28.27 -33.86 13.44
N ASN A 510 29.24 -32.97 13.68
CA ASN A 510 30.67 -33.24 13.54
C ASN A 510 31.21 -34.26 14.55
N LYS A 511 30.72 -34.25 15.79
CA LYS A 511 31.07 -35.26 16.81
C LYS A 511 30.51 -36.64 16.44
N THR A 512 29.25 -36.72 16.03
CA THR A 512 28.51 -37.96 15.76
C THR A 512 28.97 -38.67 14.49
N TYR A 513 29.16 -37.95 13.37
CA TYR A 513 29.60 -38.55 12.10
C TYR A 513 31.12 -38.45 11.86
N ASN A 514 31.87 -37.96 12.86
CA ASN A 514 33.31 -37.69 12.79
C ASN A 514 33.73 -36.76 11.63
N THR A 515 32.86 -35.82 11.23
CA THR A 515 33.09 -34.89 10.11
C THR A 515 33.72 -33.56 10.56
N ASP A 516 33.95 -32.69 9.58
CA ASP A 516 34.33 -31.28 9.73
C ASP A 516 33.51 -30.42 8.76
N VAL A 517 32.20 -30.29 9.06
CA VAL A 517 31.28 -29.38 8.37
C VAL A 517 31.50 -27.96 8.88
N PRO A 518 31.84 -26.98 8.02
CA PRO A 518 32.02 -25.60 8.42
C PRO A 518 30.68 -24.84 8.46
N LEU A 519 30.60 -23.89 9.39
CA LEU A 519 29.55 -22.87 9.49
C LEU A 519 30.07 -21.56 8.88
N VAL A 520 29.27 -20.90 8.06
CA VAL A 520 29.55 -19.58 7.49
C VAL A 520 28.42 -18.63 7.88
N LEU A 521 28.78 -17.46 8.42
CA LEU A 521 27.83 -16.38 8.73
C LEU A 521 27.95 -15.28 7.67
N MET A 522 26.85 -15.01 6.97
CA MET A 522 26.71 -13.85 6.08
C MET A 522 26.25 -12.66 6.91
N ASN A 523 27.20 -11.83 7.33
CA ASN A 523 26.98 -10.66 8.17
C ASN A 523 26.54 -9.45 7.32
N SER A 524 26.14 -8.37 7.99
CA SER A 524 25.98 -7.02 7.43
C SER A 524 26.87 -6.05 8.20
N PHE A 525 27.14 -4.86 7.67
CA PHE A 525 27.89 -3.82 8.40
C PHE A 525 27.26 -3.45 9.76
N ASN A 526 25.95 -3.67 9.94
CA ASN A 526 25.23 -3.48 11.20
C ASN A 526 25.43 -4.63 12.22
N THR A 527 26.07 -5.73 11.83
CA THR A 527 26.11 -6.98 12.63
C THR A 527 27.48 -7.66 12.68
N ASP A 528 28.39 -7.34 11.75
CA ASP A 528 29.67 -8.02 11.59
C ASP A 528 30.60 -7.87 12.80
N GLU A 529 30.78 -6.64 13.31
CA GLU A 529 31.60 -6.39 14.50
C GLU A 529 31.12 -7.19 15.72
N ASP A 530 29.83 -7.09 16.06
CA ASP A 530 29.27 -7.72 17.27
C ASP A 530 29.23 -9.24 17.16
N THR A 531 29.03 -9.75 15.95
CA THR A 531 29.22 -11.19 15.66
C THR A 531 30.68 -11.59 15.89
N LYS A 532 31.65 -10.86 15.34
CA LYS A 532 33.09 -11.16 15.51
C LYS A 532 33.56 -11.06 16.97
N LYS A 533 32.98 -10.16 17.77
CA LYS A 533 33.24 -10.05 19.22
C LYS A 533 32.83 -11.35 19.95
N ILE A 534 31.63 -11.88 19.71
CA ILE A 534 31.15 -13.08 20.41
C ILE A 534 31.75 -14.41 19.90
N LEU A 535 32.19 -14.47 18.63
CA LEU A 535 32.74 -15.71 18.05
C LEU A 535 33.93 -16.31 18.81
N GLN A 536 34.61 -15.52 19.65
CA GLN A 536 35.66 -16.02 20.55
C GLN A 536 35.16 -17.12 21.51
N LYS A 537 33.87 -17.13 21.86
CA LYS A 537 33.19 -18.17 22.67
C LYS A 537 33.37 -19.57 22.09
N TYR A 538 33.43 -19.68 20.76
CA TYR A 538 33.38 -20.97 20.06
C TYR A 538 34.75 -21.53 19.66
N LYS A 539 35.87 -20.86 20.00
CA LYS A 539 37.25 -21.26 19.62
C LYS A 539 37.64 -22.70 19.95
N HIS A 540 36.99 -23.31 20.95
CA HIS A 540 37.27 -24.69 21.41
C HIS A 540 36.17 -25.70 21.01
N HIS A 541 35.16 -25.30 20.24
CA HIS A 541 34.10 -26.20 19.77
C HIS A 541 34.54 -26.91 18.47
N ARG A 542 34.03 -28.12 18.22
CA ARG A 542 34.26 -28.91 16.99
C ARG A 542 33.47 -28.38 15.78
N VAL A 543 33.62 -27.10 15.45
CA VAL A 543 33.10 -26.48 14.22
C VAL A 543 33.99 -25.33 13.76
N LYS A 544 34.35 -25.31 12.47
CA LYS A 544 35.02 -24.16 11.84
C LYS A 544 33.98 -23.10 11.50
N ILE A 545 34.08 -21.93 12.12
CA ILE A 545 33.18 -20.81 11.85
C ILE A 545 33.89 -19.74 11.02
N HIS A 546 33.34 -19.44 9.86
CA HIS A 546 33.78 -18.38 8.95
C HIS A 546 32.76 -17.23 8.94
N THR A 547 33.22 -16.03 8.63
CA THR A 547 32.37 -14.85 8.44
C THR A 547 32.75 -14.13 7.16
N PHE A 548 31.76 -13.69 6.38
CA PHE A 548 31.94 -12.65 5.38
C PHE A 548 30.86 -11.58 5.57
N ASN A 549 31.15 -10.36 5.13
CA ASN A 549 30.19 -9.26 5.15
C ASN A 549 29.51 -9.16 3.77
N GLN A 550 28.21 -8.88 3.75
CA GLN A 550 27.49 -8.54 2.51
C GLN A 550 27.73 -7.09 2.11
N SER A 551 27.49 -6.76 0.84
CA SER A 551 27.80 -5.44 0.28
C SER A 551 27.01 -4.29 0.95
N ARG A 552 27.57 -3.08 0.88
CA ARG A 552 27.05 -1.82 1.44
C ARG A 552 26.60 -0.89 0.30
N TYR A 553 25.29 -0.73 0.11
CA TYR A 553 24.75 0.17 -0.93
C TYR A 553 24.20 1.47 -0.32
N PRO A 554 24.32 2.61 -1.03
CA PRO A 554 23.79 3.90 -0.56
C PRO A 554 22.27 3.96 -0.80
N ARG A 555 21.51 4.42 0.20
CA ARG A 555 20.07 4.69 0.06
C ARG A 555 19.88 5.79 -0.99
N ILE A 556 18.85 5.65 -1.82
CA ILE A 556 18.56 6.57 -2.91
C ILE A 556 17.45 7.53 -2.44
N ASN A 557 17.58 8.84 -2.66
CA ASN A 557 16.47 9.76 -2.42
C ASN A 557 15.35 9.49 -3.43
N LYS A 558 14.10 9.41 -2.95
CA LYS A 558 12.97 8.98 -3.78
C LYS A 558 12.59 9.99 -4.87
N GLU A 559 12.84 11.28 -4.64
CA GLU A 559 12.45 12.38 -5.52
C GLU A 559 13.54 12.77 -6.53
N SER A 560 14.83 12.74 -6.16
CA SER A 560 15.96 13.05 -7.05
C SER A 560 16.60 11.83 -7.71
N LEU A 561 16.35 10.63 -7.19
CA LEU A 561 17.00 9.37 -7.60
C LEU A 561 18.53 9.34 -7.43
N LEU A 562 19.10 10.21 -6.58
CA LEU A 562 20.54 10.25 -6.26
C LEU A 562 20.86 9.65 -4.87
N PRO A 563 22.13 9.31 -4.56
CA PRO A 563 22.54 8.85 -3.24
C PRO A 563 22.23 9.85 -2.12
N VAL A 564 21.87 9.34 -0.94
CA VAL A 564 21.66 10.14 0.28
C VAL A 564 22.96 10.34 1.08
N ALA A 565 23.95 9.48 0.89
CA ALA A 565 25.25 9.58 1.57
C ALA A 565 26.09 10.73 1.03
N THR A 566 26.78 11.46 1.91
CA THR A 566 27.78 12.49 1.53
C THR A 566 29.21 11.99 1.55
N ASP A 567 29.48 10.94 2.33
CA ASP A 567 30.79 10.32 2.50
C ASP A 567 30.63 8.85 2.93
N LEU A 568 31.70 8.07 2.82
CA LEU A 568 31.72 6.65 3.17
C LEU A 568 31.60 6.35 4.68
N SER A 569 31.50 7.36 5.55
CA SER A 569 31.47 7.14 6.99
C SER A 569 30.11 6.61 7.49
N MET A 570 30.16 5.84 8.57
CA MET A 570 29.00 5.24 9.25
C MET A 570 28.58 6.02 10.50
N LYS A 571 28.91 7.32 10.59
CA LYS A 571 28.79 8.11 11.83
C LYS A 571 28.10 9.44 11.56
N GLY A 572 27.46 10.00 12.59
CA GLY A 572 26.69 11.24 12.45
C GLY A 572 25.57 11.08 11.42
N PRO A 573 25.40 12.03 10.46
CA PRO A 573 24.28 12.02 9.53
C PRO A 573 24.25 10.80 8.59
N ASN A 574 25.42 10.26 8.21
CA ASN A 574 25.48 9.12 7.29
C ASN A 574 25.23 7.75 7.94
N ALA A 575 25.03 7.68 9.26
CA ALA A 575 24.66 6.42 9.94
C ALA A 575 23.38 5.79 9.37
N GLU A 576 22.44 6.62 8.88
CA GLU A 576 21.21 6.18 8.22
C GLU A 576 21.29 6.20 6.68
N ALA A 577 22.42 6.56 6.07
CA ALA A 577 22.52 6.69 4.61
C ALA A 577 22.73 5.36 3.87
N TRP A 578 23.06 4.27 4.58
CA TRP A 578 23.47 2.98 4.02
C TRP A 578 22.47 1.85 4.28
N TYR A 579 22.47 0.81 3.44
CA TYR A 579 21.68 -0.42 3.65
C TYR A 579 22.36 -1.66 3.04
N PRO A 580 22.13 -2.86 3.60
CA PRO A 580 22.47 -4.11 2.93
C PRO A 580 21.42 -4.43 1.83
N PRO A 581 21.82 -4.80 0.59
CA PRO A 581 20.91 -4.94 -0.56
C PRO A 581 20.08 -6.24 -0.59
N GLY A 582 19.58 -6.65 0.57
CA GLY A 582 18.83 -7.89 0.74
C GLY A 582 19.71 -9.14 0.65
N HIS A 583 19.09 -10.28 0.97
CA HIS A 583 19.82 -11.55 1.09
C HIS A 583 20.19 -12.20 -0.26
N GLY A 584 19.74 -11.66 -1.39
CA GLY A 584 20.21 -12.06 -2.73
C GLY A 584 21.65 -11.66 -3.03
N ASP A 585 22.21 -10.70 -2.29
CA ASP A 585 23.62 -10.30 -2.38
C ASP A 585 24.62 -11.44 -2.13
N ILE A 586 24.18 -12.51 -1.45
CA ILE A 586 25.00 -13.65 -1.04
C ILE A 586 25.93 -14.16 -2.14
N TYR A 587 25.49 -14.19 -3.40
CA TYR A 587 26.29 -14.71 -4.51
C TYR A 587 27.48 -13.81 -4.84
N ALA A 588 27.26 -12.50 -4.87
CA ALA A 588 28.29 -11.52 -5.16
C ALA A 588 29.27 -11.36 -3.99
N SER A 589 28.78 -11.19 -2.75
CA SER A 589 29.65 -11.02 -1.58
C SER A 589 30.39 -12.29 -1.17
N PHE A 590 29.80 -13.48 -1.35
CA PHE A 590 30.51 -14.75 -1.10
C PHE A 590 31.62 -15.02 -2.14
N TYR A 591 31.39 -14.68 -3.42
CA TYR A 591 32.44 -14.68 -4.45
C TYR A 591 33.54 -13.65 -4.11
N ASN A 592 33.17 -12.38 -3.87
CA ASN A 592 34.10 -11.29 -3.57
C ASN A 592 34.92 -11.52 -2.30
N SER A 593 34.41 -12.30 -1.34
CA SER A 593 35.16 -12.68 -0.13
C SER A 593 36.31 -13.67 -0.36
N GLY A 594 36.37 -14.32 -1.54
CA GLY A 594 37.28 -15.42 -1.83
C GLY A 594 36.98 -16.73 -1.10
N LEU A 595 36.01 -16.74 -0.16
CA LEU A 595 35.66 -17.93 0.62
C LEU A 595 35.01 -19.02 -0.25
N LEU A 596 34.30 -18.64 -1.31
CA LEU A 596 33.77 -19.55 -2.33
C LEU A 596 34.87 -20.44 -2.93
N ASP A 597 35.96 -19.84 -3.42
CA ASP A 597 37.09 -20.57 -3.99
C ASP A 597 37.85 -21.39 -2.94
N GLN A 598 38.03 -20.85 -1.72
CA GLN A 598 38.65 -21.59 -0.62
C GLN A 598 37.87 -22.85 -0.23
N LEU A 599 36.54 -22.83 -0.32
CA LEU A 599 35.68 -23.97 -0.02
C LEU A 599 35.64 -24.97 -1.18
N ILE A 600 35.59 -24.51 -2.43
CA ILE A 600 35.74 -25.39 -3.61
C ILE A 600 37.10 -26.11 -3.59
N ALA A 601 38.18 -25.41 -3.26
CA ALA A 601 39.53 -25.98 -3.12
C ALA A 601 39.65 -26.98 -1.95
N GLN A 602 38.78 -26.90 -0.93
CA GLN A 602 38.65 -27.89 0.14
C GLN A 602 37.78 -29.11 -0.26
N GLY A 603 37.35 -29.22 -1.51
CA GLY A 603 36.50 -30.32 -1.98
C GLY A 603 35.03 -30.20 -1.56
N ARG A 604 34.57 -29.01 -1.16
CA ARG A 604 33.15 -28.76 -0.89
C ARG A 604 32.41 -28.58 -2.21
N GLU A 605 31.20 -29.14 -2.32
CA GLU A 605 30.36 -29.05 -3.52
C GLU A 605 29.11 -28.18 -3.32
N TYR A 606 28.52 -28.15 -2.12
CA TYR A 606 27.21 -27.54 -1.87
C TYR A 606 27.18 -26.67 -0.61
N ILE A 607 26.38 -25.62 -0.64
CA ILE A 607 25.98 -24.83 0.54
C ILE A 607 24.51 -25.10 0.90
N PHE A 608 24.24 -25.25 2.20
CA PHE A 608 22.90 -25.16 2.78
C PHE A 608 22.69 -23.75 3.36
N VAL A 609 21.92 -22.91 2.67
CA VAL A 609 21.61 -21.53 3.06
C VAL A 609 20.31 -21.50 3.84
N SER A 610 20.28 -20.85 5.01
CA SER A 610 19.04 -20.62 5.76
C SER A 610 19.11 -19.39 6.66
N ASN A 611 17.95 -18.87 7.09
CA ASN A 611 17.88 -17.78 8.07
C ASN A 611 18.43 -18.25 9.43
N ILE A 612 19.23 -17.42 10.12
CA ILE A 612 19.66 -17.73 11.50
C ILE A 612 18.48 -17.77 12.49
N ASP A 613 17.37 -17.10 12.18
CA ASP A 613 16.16 -17.08 12.99
C ASP A 613 15.13 -18.18 12.65
N ASN A 614 15.43 -19.10 11.72
CA ASN A 614 14.67 -20.35 11.51
C ASN A 614 15.32 -21.49 12.29
N LEU A 615 14.73 -21.86 13.43
CA LEU A 615 15.23 -22.92 14.31
C LEU A 615 14.96 -24.33 13.77
N GLY A 616 14.04 -24.47 12.81
CA GLY A 616 13.79 -25.72 12.10
C GLY A 616 14.79 -26.00 10.97
N ALA A 617 15.63 -25.03 10.60
CA ALA A 617 16.60 -25.16 9.52
C ALA A 617 17.88 -25.91 9.96
N THR A 618 17.71 -27.18 10.34
CA THR A 618 18.78 -28.15 10.59
C THR A 618 19.30 -28.74 9.27
N VAL A 619 20.49 -29.36 9.29
CA VAL A 619 21.01 -30.12 8.13
C VAL A 619 20.19 -31.41 7.96
N ASP A 620 19.49 -31.54 6.85
CA ASP A 620 18.74 -32.75 6.51
C ASP A 620 19.59 -33.74 5.70
N LEU A 621 19.76 -34.95 6.23
CA LEU A 621 20.58 -35.98 5.59
C LEU A 621 19.92 -36.64 4.38
N HIS A 622 18.58 -36.65 4.29
CA HIS A 622 17.87 -37.22 3.13
C HIS A 622 17.87 -36.24 1.95
N ILE A 623 17.72 -34.93 2.22
CA ILE A 623 17.84 -33.89 1.19
C ILE A 623 19.29 -33.84 0.66
N LEU A 624 20.29 -33.88 1.57
CA LEU A 624 21.70 -33.98 1.19
C LEU A 624 21.99 -35.24 0.36
N HIS A 625 21.44 -36.39 0.76
CA HIS A 625 21.58 -37.65 0.02
C HIS A 625 21.02 -37.54 -1.42
N GLN A 626 19.83 -36.95 -1.57
CA GLN A 626 19.21 -36.71 -2.88
C GLN A 626 20.03 -35.76 -3.77
N LEU A 627 20.66 -34.74 -3.17
CA LEU A 627 21.52 -33.78 -3.85
C LEU A 627 22.86 -34.38 -4.32
N VAL A 628 23.41 -35.32 -3.57
CA VAL A 628 24.70 -35.98 -3.88
C VAL A 628 24.53 -37.19 -4.82
N SER A 629 23.54 -38.07 -4.58
CA SER A 629 23.44 -39.38 -5.27
C SER A 629 22.90 -39.34 -6.70
N GLN A 630 22.21 -38.26 -7.11
CA GLN A 630 21.89 -37.91 -8.51
C GLN A 630 21.52 -39.11 -9.44
N PRO A 631 20.50 -39.93 -9.09
CA PRO A 631 20.32 -41.27 -9.66
C PRO A 631 20.06 -41.34 -11.18
N ASN A 632 19.77 -40.20 -11.83
CA ASN A 632 19.50 -40.11 -13.27
C ASN A 632 20.62 -39.37 -14.04
N GLY A 633 21.80 -39.15 -13.43
CA GLY A 633 22.93 -38.44 -14.06
C GLY A 633 22.74 -36.94 -14.28
N LYS A 634 21.57 -36.38 -13.97
CA LYS A 634 21.30 -34.93 -14.01
C LYS A 634 21.63 -34.31 -12.65
N ARG A 635 22.69 -33.49 -12.61
CA ARG A 635 23.07 -32.71 -11.44
C ARG A 635 22.04 -31.62 -11.17
N CYS A 636 21.41 -31.67 -10.00
CA CYS A 636 20.59 -30.57 -9.49
C CYS A 636 21.53 -29.51 -8.91
N GLU A 637 21.40 -28.26 -9.38
CA GLU A 637 22.28 -27.17 -8.93
C GLU A 637 21.65 -26.32 -7.83
N PHE A 638 20.32 -26.39 -7.66
CA PHE A 638 19.56 -25.56 -6.74
C PHE A 638 18.31 -26.30 -6.24
N ILE A 639 18.19 -26.50 -4.94
CA ILE A 639 17.00 -27.01 -4.27
C ILE A 639 16.40 -25.92 -3.38
N MET A 640 15.09 -25.69 -3.50
CA MET A 640 14.31 -24.86 -2.57
C MET A 640 13.40 -25.76 -1.72
N GLU A 641 13.56 -25.72 -0.40
CA GLU A 641 12.56 -26.28 0.50
C GLU A 641 11.32 -25.36 0.51
N VAL A 642 10.17 -25.94 0.17
CA VAL A 642 8.86 -25.30 0.29
C VAL A 642 8.03 -26.04 1.35
N THR A 643 7.05 -25.38 1.95
CA THR A 643 6.09 -26.03 2.86
C THR A 643 4.67 -25.56 2.54
N ASP A 644 3.66 -26.32 2.93
CA ASP A 644 2.25 -25.96 2.69
C ASP A 644 1.86 -24.64 3.39
N LYS A 645 1.13 -23.77 2.67
CA LYS A 645 0.66 -22.45 3.14
C LYS A 645 -0.45 -22.58 4.18
N THR A 646 -0.22 -22.11 5.39
CA THR A 646 -1.30 -21.85 6.36
C THR A 646 -1.94 -20.47 6.12
N ARG A 647 -3.00 -20.14 6.88
CA ARG A 647 -3.64 -18.81 6.84
C ARG A 647 -2.70 -17.65 7.21
N ALA A 648 -1.61 -17.91 7.96
CA ALA A 648 -0.59 -16.90 8.25
C ALA A 648 0.34 -16.65 7.06
N ASP A 649 0.57 -17.67 6.23
CA ASP A 649 1.64 -17.71 5.22
C ASP A 649 1.16 -17.22 3.83
N VAL A 650 -0.09 -16.75 3.71
CA VAL A 650 -0.74 -16.36 2.45
C VAL A 650 -0.03 -15.22 1.69
N LYS A 651 0.86 -14.47 2.34
CA LYS A 651 1.69 -13.42 1.73
C LYS A 651 3.03 -13.93 1.18
N GLY A 652 3.47 -15.13 1.56
CA GLY A 652 4.79 -15.65 1.20
C GLY A 652 4.90 -16.05 -0.27
N GLY A 653 6.08 -15.84 -0.85
CA GLY A 653 6.42 -16.25 -2.20
C GLY A 653 6.24 -17.74 -2.46
N THR A 654 5.86 -18.09 -3.68
CA THR A 654 5.55 -19.46 -4.11
C THR A 654 6.37 -19.82 -5.34
N LEU A 655 6.76 -21.09 -5.48
CA LEU A 655 7.26 -21.58 -6.76
C LEU A 655 6.11 -21.63 -7.78
N ILE A 656 6.43 -21.20 -9.00
CA ILE A 656 5.61 -21.31 -10.21
C ILE A 656 6.47 -21.87 -11.36
N GLN A 657 5.82 -22.31 -12.43
CA GLN A 657 6.48 -22.45 -13.72
C GLN A 657 6.21 -21.19 -14.56
N TYR A 658 7.27 -20.63 -15.15
CA TYR A 658 7.23 -19.47 -16.04
C TYR A 658 8.28 -19.66 -17.15
N ASP A 659 7.88 -19.48 -18.41
CA ASP A 659 8.72 -19.70 -19.60
C ASP A 659 9.54 -21.00 -19.54
N GLY A 660 8.88 -22.09 -19.11
CA GLY A 660 9.43 -23.44 -18.99
C GLY A 660 10.22 -23.73 -17.70
N LYS A 661 10.86 -22.73 -17.08
CA LYS A 661 11.66 -22.88 -15.85
C LYS A 661 10.82 -22.72 -14.57
N LEU A 662 11.37 -23.17 -13.43
CA LEU A 662 10.88 -22.79 -12.10
C LEU A 662 11.30 -21.35 -11.78
N ARG A 663 10.38 -20.58 -11.19
CA ARG A 663 10.58 -19.19 -10.76
C ARG A 663 9.91 -18.97 -9.41
N LEU A 664 10.54 -18.19 -8.52
CA LEU A 664 9.92 -17.73 -7.28
C LEU A 664 9.05 -16.50 -7.57
N LEU A 665 7.73 -16.65 -7.39
CA LEU A 665 6.77 -15.56 -7.50
C LEU A 665 6.55 -14.92 -6.12
N GLU A 666 6.99 -13.68 -5.96
CA GLU A 666 6.77 -12.88 -4.74
C GLU A 666 5.58 -11.93 -4.88
N ILE A 667 4.92 -11.58 -3.76
CA ILE A 667 3.70 -10.75 -3.77
C ILE A 667 3.91 -9.36 -4.39
N ALA A 668 5.13 -8.81 -4.35
CA ALA A 668 5.48 -7.54 -4.98
C ALA A 668 5.50 -7.59 -6.53
N GLN A 669 5.63 -8.80 -7.10
CA GLN A 669 5.65 -9.03 -8.55
C GLN A 669 4.24 -9.21 -9.14
N VAL A 670 3.23 -9.42 -8.28
CA VAL A 670 1.86 -9.75 -8.65
C VAL A 670 1.09 -8.48 -9.08
N PRO A 671 0.48 -8.44 -10.28
CA PRO A 671 -0.38 -7.34 -10.68
C PRO A 671 -1.56 -7.16 -9.71
N LYS A 672 -1.89 -5.92 -9.35
CA LYS A 672 -2.85 -5.58 -8.28
C LYS A 672 -4.20 -6.32 -8.37
N ALA A 673 -4.72 -6.55 -9.58
CA ALA A 673 -5.96 -7.28 -9.82
C ALA A 673 -5.94 -8.76 -9.38
N HIS A 674 -4.75 -9.40 -9.35
CA HIS A 674 -4.58 -10.82 -9.02
C HIS A 674 -4.00 -11.07 -7.62
N VAL A 675 -3.85 -10.03 -6.80
CA VAL A 675 -3.25 -10.13 -5.46
C VAL A 675 -4.06 -11.04 -4.52
N ASP A 676 -5.39 -11.09 -4.64
CA ASP A 676 -6.22 -12.03 -3.87
C ASP A 676 -6.27 -13.44 -4.48
N GLU A 677 -5.97 -13.58 -5.77
CA GLU A 677 -5.75 -14.86 -6.41
C GLU A 677 -4.44 -15.53 -5.92
N PHE A 678 -3.37 -14.74 -5.78
CA PHE A 678 -2.09 -15.16 -5.21
C PHE A 678 -2.18 -15.63 -3.75
N LYS A 679 -2.99 -14.94 -2.94
CA LYS A 679 -3.25 -15.33 -1.53
C LYS A 679 -4.06 -16.62 -1.40
N SER A 680 -4.69 -17.10 -2.48
CA SER A 680 -5.59 -18.25 -2.41
C SER A 680 -4.83 -19.56 -2.28
N VAL A 681 -4.88 -20.14 -1.07
CA VAL A 681 -4.26 -21.44 -0.74
C VAL A 681 -4.77 -22.62 -1.59
N SER A 682 -5.91 -22.49 -2.28
CA SER A 682 -6.39 -23.51 -3.22
C SER A 682 -5.74 -23.43 -4.60
N LYS A 683 -5.20 -22.26 -4.99
CA LYS A 683 -4.43 -22.07 -6.22
C LYS A 683 -2.93 -22.24 -5.99
N PHE A 684 -2.40 -21.61 -4.95
CA PHE A 684 -0.99 -21.69 -4.54
C PHE A 684 -0.91 -22.37 -3.17
N LYS A 685 -0.64 -23.68 -3.17
CA LYS A 685 -0.68 -24.52 -1.95
C LYS A 685 0.55 -24.38 -1.05
N ILE A 686 1.67 -23.93 -1.60
CA ILE A 686 3.01 -23.97 -1.00
C ILE A 686 3.64 -22.57 -0.90
N PHE A 687 4.67 -22.42 -0.07
CA PHE A 687 5.52 -21.23 -0.04
C PHE A 687 6.99 -21.56 0.26
N ASN A 688 7.88 -20.64 -0.13
CA ASN A 688 9.33 -20.71 0.11
C ASN A 688 9.66 -20.60 1.61
N THR A 689 10.39 -21.58 2.16
CA THR A 689 10.88 -21.54 3.56
C THR A 689 12.11 -20.65 3.75
N ASN A 690 12.78 -20.30 2.65
CA ASN A 690 14.13 -19.74 2.59
C ASN A 690 15.24 -20.66 3.17
N ASN A 691 14.98 -21.97 3.25
CA ASN A 691 16.00 -23.01 3.37
C ASN A 691 16.34 -23.51 1.95
N LEU A 692 17.59 -23.32 1.52
CA LEU A 692 18.03 -23.59 0.14
C LEU A 692 19.31 -24.44 0.13
N TRP A 693 19.48 -25.27 -0.91
CA TRP A 693 20.70 -26.05 -1.13
C TRP A 693 21.25 -25.74 -2.52
N ILE A 694 22.48 -25.24 -2.62
CA ILE A 694 23.00 -24.64 -3.86
C ILE A 694 24.41 -25.17 -4.17
N SER A 695 24.66 -25.50 -5.43
CA SER A 695 25.97 -25.93 -5.95
C SER A 695 26.97 -24.77 -6.00
N LEU A 696 28.10 -24.92 -5.30
CA LEU A 696 29.20 -23.94 -5.29
C LEU A 696 29.77 -23.69 -6.69
N ALA A 697 29.91 -24.76 -7.49
CA ALA A 697 30.38 -24.66 -8.87
C ALA A 697 29.39 -23.91 -9.78
N ALA A 698 28.08 -24.03 -9.53
CA ALA A 698 27.06 -23.31 -10.28
C ALA A 698 27.01 -21.81 -9.89
N ILE A 699 27.16 -21.50 -8.60
CA ILE A 699 27.31 -20.10 -8.13
C ILE A 699 28.50 -19.45 -8.83
N LYS A 700 29.68 -20.12 -8.82
CA LYS A 700 30.88 -19.60 -9.48
C LYS A 700 30.64 -19.36 -10.98
N ARG A 701 30.14 -20.37 -11.71
CA ARG A 701 29.81 -20.25 -13.15
C ARG A 701 28.90 -19.07 -13.44
N LEU A 702 27.78 -18.96 -12.74
CA LEU A 702 26.77 -17.92 -13.01
C LEU A 702 27.24 -16.52 -12.61
N GLN A 703 28.10 -16.40 -11.60
CA GLN A 703 28.69 -15.13 -11.17
C GLN A 703 29.79 -14.67 -12.15
N GLU A 704 30.70 -15.56 -12.58
CA GLU A 704 31.75 -15.25 -13.55
C GLU A 704 31.19 -14.89 -14.94
N GLN A 705 30.03 -15.47 -15.30
CA GLN A 705 29.35 -15.20 -16.57
C GLN A 705 28.33 -14.05 -16.49
N SER A 706 28.13 -13.44 -15.32
CA SER A 706 27.09 -12.42 -15.06
C SER A 706 25.67 -12.84 -15.46
N MET A 707 25.38 -14.15 -15.45
CA MET A 707 24.10 -14.75 -15.88
C MET A 707 23.05 -14.88 -14.74
N MET A 708 23.34 -14.31 -13.58
CA MET A 708 22.49 -14.43 -12.40
C MET A 708 21.39 -13.36 -12.37
N ASP A 709 20.20 -13.73 -12.83
CA ASP A 709 19.05 -12.85 -12.88
C ASP A 709 18.19 -13.01 -11.61
N MET A 710 17.87 -11.89 -10.97
CA MET A 710 17.01 -11.80 -9.78
C MET A 710 16.12 -10.56 -9.89
N GLU A 711 14.83 -10.71 -9.60
CA GLU A 711 13.89 -9.59 -9.56
C GLU A 711 14.30 -8.55 -8.51
N ILE A 712 14.17 -7.27 -8.87
CA ILE A 712 14.51 -6.14 -8.01
C ILE A 712 13.34 -5.87 -7.06
N ILE A 713 13.63 -5.85 -5.77
CA ILE A 713 12.69 -5.49 -4.72
C ILE A 713 12.91 -4.01 -4.39
N VAL A 714 11.98 -3.17 -4.83
CA VAL A 714 11.97 -1.73 -4.53
C VAL A 714 11.30 -1.53 -3.18
N ASN A 715 12.09 -1.16 -2.17
CA ASN A 715 11.66 -1.04 -0.77
C ASN A 715 11.62 0.44 -0.33
N PRO A 716 10.48 1.14 -0.49
CA PRO A 716 10.35 2.55 -0.11
C PRO A 716 10.26 2.70 1.42
N LYS A 717 11.02 3.63 1.99
CA LYS A 717 11.03 3.96 3.42
C LYS A 717 11.10 5.48 3.59
N THR A 718 10.80 5.94 4.80
CA THR A 718 11.01 7.33 5.23
C THR A 718 11.94 7.29 6.43
N LEU A 719 12.96 8.15 6.44
CA LEU A 719 13.91 8.29 7.55
C LEU A 719 13.31 9.16 8.67
N ASP A 720 13.89 9.12 9.87
CA ASP A 720 13.38 9.89 11.03
C ASP A 720 13.36 11.41 10.78
N GLY A 721 14.19 11.91 9.86
CA GLY A 721 14.17 13.30 9.37
C GLY A 721 13.08 13.62 8.34
N GLY A 722 12.11 12.73 8.10
CA GLY A 722 11.03 12.89 7.12
C GLY A 722 11.44 12.66 5.65
N LEU A 723 12.72 12.36 5.39
CA LEU A 723 13.24 12.15 4.04
C LEU A 723 12.75 10.82 3.45
N ASN A 724 12.09 10.88 2.30
CA ASN A 724 11.70 9.68 1.56
C ASN A 724 12.90 9.07 0.82
N ILE A 725 13.08 7.76 0.97
CA ILE A 725 14.17 7.02 0.32
C ILE A 725 13.68 5.72 -0.32
N ILE A 726 14.47 5.23 -1.27
CA ILE A 726 14.33 3.94 -1.93
C ILE A 726 15.54 3.08 -1.57
N GLN A 727 15.27 1.80 -1.29
CA GLN A 727 16.26 0.74 -1.21
C GLN A 727 15.99 -0.26 -2.35
N LEU A 728 17.04 -0.69 -3.04
CA LEU A 728 16.99 -1.68 -4.11
C LEU A 728 17.60 -2.98 -3.58
N GLU A 729 16.75 -3.97 -3.33
CA GLU A 729 17.15 -5.24 -2.72
C GLU A 729 16.94 -6.40 -3.70
N THR A 730 17.58 -7.54 -3.46
CA THR A 730 17.29 -8.81 -4.17
C THR A 730 17.09 -9.96 -3.18
N ALA A 731 16.37 -11.00 -3.60
CA ALA A 731 16.08 -12.18 -2.79
C ALA A 731 16.82 -13.42 -3.31
N VAL A 732 17.56 -14.12 -2.42
CA VAL A 732 18.35 -15.32 -2.76
C VAL A 732 17.56 -16.39 -3.53
N GLY A 733 16.29 -16.60 -3.17
CA GLY A 733 15.40 -17.57 -3.82
C GLY A 733 14.93 -17.18 -5.22
N ALA A 734 15.05 -15.90 -5.61
CA ALA A 734 14.70 -15.43 -6.95
C ALA A 734 15.65 -15.99 -8.03
N ALA A 735 16.91 -16.22 -7.66
CA ALA A 735 17.95 -16.72 -8.57
C ALA A 735 17.68 -18.14 -9.11
N ILE A 736 16.72 -18.89 -8.54
CA ILE A 736 16.40 -20.28 -8.92
C ILE A 736 16.22 -20.49 -10.44
N LYS A 737 15.70 -19.48 -11.15
CA LYS A 737 15.53 -19.47 -12.62
C LYS A 737 16.84 -19.49 -13.42
N SER A 738 17.96 -19.02 -12.83
CA SER A 738 19.28 -19.03 -13.48
C SER A 738 20.02 -20.37 -13.33
N PHE A 739 19.64 -21.22 -12.37
CA PHE A 739 20.28 -22.52 -12.14
C PHE A 739 19.71 -23.65 -13.01
N ASP A 740 20.51 -24.67 -13.28
CA ASP A 740 20.09 -25.81 -14.09
C ASP A 740 19.58 -26.99 -13.23
N ASN A 741 18.58 -27.69 -13.77
CA ASN A 741 17.84 -28.77 -13.08
C ASN A 741 17.34 -28.39 -11.67
N ALA A 742 16.93 -27.13 -11.46
CA ALA A 742 16.43 -26.65 -10.18
C ALA A 742 15.17 -27.43 -9.71
N LEU A 743 15.04 -27.63 -8.40
CA LEU A 743 14.03 -28.53 -7.80
C LEU A 743 13.38 -27.90 -6.55
N GLY A 744 12.09 -28.13 -6.36
CA GLY A 744 11.40 -27.91 -5.09
C GLY A 744 11.31 -29.20 -4.26
N ILE A 745 11.36 -29.09 -2.93
CA ILE A 745 11.00 -30.19 -2.01
C ILE A 745 9.93 -29.68 -1.07
N ASN A 746 8.76 -30.34 -1.02
CA ASN A 746 7.74 -30.01 -0.02
C ASN A 746 8.10 -30.71 1.31
N VAL A 747 8.65 -29.94 2.24
CA VAL A 747 9.11 -30.40 3.57
C VAL A 747 8.04 -30.22 4.64
N PRO A 748 8.03 -31.05 5.69
CA PRO A 748 7.17 -30.83 6.85
C PRO A 748 7.49 -29.51 7.56
N ARG A 749 6.47 -28.86 8.11
CA ARG A 749 6.57 -27.54 8.78
C ARG A 749 7.52 -27.52 9.99
N SER A 750 7.95 -28.68 10.50
CA SER A 750 9.04 -28.80 11.48
C SER A 750 10.36 -28.18 10.99
N ARG A 751 10.61 -28.12 9.67
CA ARG A 751 11.77 -27.43 9.08
C ARG A 751 11.58 -25.92 8.90
N PHE A 752 10.39 -25.40 9.20
CA PHE A 752 10.05 -23.98 9.13
C PHE A 752 9.48 -23.47 10.47
N LEU A 753 10.41 -23.18 11.38
CA LEU A 753 10.14 -22.60 12.71
C LEU A 753 10.85 -21.24 12.84
N PRO A 754 10.40 -20.19 12.11
CA PRO A 754 10.97 -18.86 12.20
C PRO A 754 10.49 -18.11 13.46
N VAL A 755 11.43 -17.61 14.25
CA VAL A 755 11.10 -16.74 15.40
C VAL A 755 11.17 -15.28 14.94
N LYS A 756 10.03 -14.68 14.59
CA LYS A 756 9.96 -13.29 14.11
C LYS A 756 9.55 -12.29 15.20
N THR A 757 8.84 -12.76 16.23
CA THR A 757 8.24 -11.99 17.32
C THR A 757 8.42 -12.67 18.67
N THR A 758 8.12 -11.96 19.75
CA THR A 758 8.06 -12.55 21.10
C THR A 758 6.92 -13.56 21.29
N SER A 759 5.91 -13.57 20.41
CA SER A 759 4.89 -14.63 20.39
C SER A 759 5.46 -15.96 19.89
N ASP A 760 6.35 -15.91 18.91
CA ASP A 760 7.09 -17.08 18.42
C ASP A 760 8.16 -17.52 19.43
N LEU A 761 8.78 -16.56 20.13
CA LEU A 761 9.74 -16.83 21.22
C LEU A 761 9.08 -17.62 22.37
N LEU A 762 7.87 -17.22 22.77
CA LEU A 762 7.10 -17.93 23.80
C LEU A 762 6.83 -19.39 23.42
N LEU A 763 6.46 -19.65 22.16
CA LEU A 763 6.28 -21.01 21.66
C LEU A 763 7.55 -21.86 21.82
N VAL A 764 8.70 -21.37 21.34
CA VAL A 764 9.96 -22.16 21.35
C VAL A 764 10.63 -22.27 22.72
N MET A 765 10.35 -21.34 23.63
CA MET A 765 10.75 -21.42 25.04
C MET A 765 9.94 -22.46 25.83
N SER A 766 8.67 -22.69 25.45
CA SER A 766 7.74 -23.53 26.21
C SER A 766 8.07 -25.04 26.16
N ASN A 767 7.37 -25.79 27.02
CA ASN A 767 7.38 -27.25 27.06
C ASN A 767 6.73 -27.94 25.83
N LEU A 768 6.13 -27.16 24.92
CA LEU A 768 5.69 -27.64 23.59
C LEU A 768 6.87 -28.19 22.76
N TYR A 769 8.08 -27.66 22.98
CA TYR A 769 9.30 -28.15 22.35
C TYR A 769 10.25 -28.75 23.39
N SER A 770 11.02 -29.74 22.96
CA SER A 770 12.22 -30.24 23.64
C SER A 770 13.47 -29.72 22.91
N LEU A 771 14.55 -29.50 23.65
CA LEU A 771 15.84 -29.07 23.14
C LEU A 771 16.85 -30.20 23.34
N ASP A 772 17.41 -30.71 22.24
CA ASP A 772 18.50 -31.69 22.24
C ASP A 772 19.56 -31.29 21.21
N ALA A 773 20.83 -31.30 21.60
CA ALA A 773 21.98 -30.95 20.75
C ALA A 773 21.79 -29.66 19.90
N GLY A 774 21.17 -28.61 20.48
CA GLY A 774 20.85 -27.36 19.77
C GLY A 774 19.63 -27.41 18.84
N SER A 775 19.04 -28.59 18.60
CA SER A 775 17.84 -28.79 17.79
C SER A 775 16.58 -28.70 18.64
N LEU A 776 15.54 -28.04 18.11
CA LEU A 776 14.21 -28.05 18.73
C LEU A 776 13.31 -29.08 18.04
N THR A 777 12.76 -30.00 18.82
CA THR A 777 11.76 -30.99 18.37
C THR A 777 10.45 -30.74 19.11
N MET A 778 9.30 -30.94 18.44
CA MET A 778 8.01 -30.86 19.14
C MET A 778 7.90 -32.02 20.13
N SER A 779 7.41 -31.74 21.34
CA SER A 779 7.30 -32.70 22.43
C SER A 779 6.41 -33.88 22.02
N PRO A 780 6.83 -35.15 22.20
CA PRO A 780 6.01 -36.32 21.87
C PRO A 780 4.80 -36.48 22.80
N LYS A 781 4.67 -35.64 23.84
CA LYS A 781 3.49 -35.55 24.70
C LYS A 781 2.40 -34.63 24.14
N ARG A 782 2.65 -33.95 23.01
CA ARG A 782 1.69 -33.07 22.34
C ARG A 782 0.73 -33.92 21.50
N GLU A 783 -0.55 -33.92 21.84
CA GLU A 783 -1.57 -34.75 21.17
C GLU A 783 -1.75 -34.42 19.67
N PHE A 784 -1.65 -33.14 19.30
CA PHE A 784 -1.86 -32.66 17.93
C PHE A 784 -0.60 -32.00 17.35
N PRO A 785 -0.10 -32.42 16.17
CA PRO A 785 1.12 -31.88 15.56
C PRO A 785 1.00 -30.41 15.09
N THR A 786 -0.17 -29.80 15.27
CA THR A 786 -0.44 -28.39 15.03
C THR A 786 0.14 -27.51 16.15
N THR A 787 1.03 -26.59 15.77
CA THR A 787 1.50 -25.51 16.64
C THR A 787 0.34 -24.59 17.05
N PRO A 788 0.16 -24.26 18.34
CA PRO A 788 -0.88 -23.35 18.79
C PRO A 788 -0.68 -21.93 18.27
N HIS A 789 -1.80 -21.21 18.10
CA HIS A 789 -1.79 -19.82 17.65
C HIS A 789 -1.59 -18.88 18.85
N VAL A 790 -0.37 -18.36 19.03
CA VAL A 790 -0.03 -17.39 20.07
C VAL A 790 0.01 -15.97 19.49
N LYS A 791 -0.60 -15.02 20.20
CA LYS A 791 -0.57 -13.59 19.88
C LYS A 791 -0.47 -12.75 21.15
N LEU A 792 0.71 -12.21 21.41
CA LEU A 792 0.95 -11.25 22.50
C LEU A 792 0.74 -9.81 22.02
N GLY A 793 0.30 -8.95 22.93
CA GLY A 793 0.01 -7.53 22.67
C GLY A 793 1.25 -6.65 22.63
N CYS A 794 1.06 -5.36 22.34
CA CYS A 794 2.16 -4.39 22.22
C CYS A 794 3.07 -4.32 23.45
N SER A 795 2.53 -4.54 24.65
CA SER A 795 3.24 -4.61 25.94
C SER A 795 4.32 -5.69 26.04
N PHE A 796 4.35 -6.63 25.09
CA PHE A 796 5.31 -7.74 25.01
C PHE A 796 6.25 -7.62 23.81
N THR A 797 6.22 -6.51 23.05
CA THR A 797 6.95 -6.41 21.77
C THR A 797 8.47 -6.51 21.96
N LYS A 798 9.02 -5.88 23.02
CA LYS A 798 10.46 -5.91 23.30
C LYS A 798 10.81 -7.15 24.13
N VAL A 799 11.92 -7.82 23.83
CA VAL A 799 12.37 -9.01 24.59
C VAL A 799 12.49 -8.71 26.09
N GLN A 800 12.99 -7.53 26.47
CA GLN A 800 13.12 -7.14 27.88
C GLN A 800 11.75 -7.05 28.58
N GLU A 801 10.76 -6.43 27.95
CA GLU A 801 9.39 -6.29 28.49
C GLU A 801 8.65 -7.63 28.51
N TYR A 802 8.89 -8.47 27.51
CA TYR A 802 8.41 -9.85 27.46
C TYR A 802 8.97 -10.69 28.63
N LEU A 803 10.29 -10.66 28.86
CA LEU A 803 10.92 -11.43 29.93
C LEU A 803 10.49 -10.96 31.34
N THR A 804 10.29 -9.66 31.56
CA THR A 804 9.80 -9.17 32.86
C THR A 804 8.32 -9.46 33.11
N ARG A 805 7.56 -9.89 32.09
CA ARG A 805 6.13 -10.23 32.21
C ARG A 805 5.85 -11.72 32.41
N PHE A 806 6.85 -12.59 32.31
CA PHE A 806 6.74 -14.02 32.58
C PHE A 806 7.77 -14.43 33.64
N GLU A 807 7.36 -14.56 34.90
CA GLU A 807 8.25 -15.06 35.97
C GLU A 807 8.76 -16.48 35.70
N SER A 808 7.96 -17.26 34.97
CA SER A 808 8.37 -18.51 34.32
C SER A 808 7.59 -18.65 33.02
N ILE A 809 8.15 -19.34 32.04
CA ILE A 809 7.43 -19.72 30.83
C ILE A 809 6.31 -20.71 31.21
N PRO A 810 5.05 -20.46 30.85
CA PRO A 810 3.92 -21.31 31.21
C PRO A 810 3.98 -22.68 30.53
N ASP A 811 3.27 -23.64 31.12
CA ASP A 811 2.86 -24.85 30.42
C ASP A 811 1.87 -24.50 29.30
N MET A 812 2.18 -24.97 28.09
CA MET A 812 1.41 -24.71 26.87
C MET A 812 1.20 -26.01 26.05
N LEU A 813 1.40 -27.17 26.68
CA LEU A 813 1.40 -28.47 25.98
C LEU A 813 0.02 -28.83 25.42
N GLU A 814 -1.05 -28.42 26.11
CA GLU A 814 -2.46 -28.62 25.75
C GLU A 814 -3.13 -27.32 25.22
N LEU A 815 -2.33 -26.33 24.80
CA LEU A 815 -2.83 -25.07 24.26
C LEU A 815 -3.24 -25.19 22.78
N ASP A 816 -4.29 -24.51 22.36
CA ASP A 816 -4.65 -24.31 20.94
C ASP A 816 -4.50 -22.86 20.51
N HIS A 817 -4.96 -21.93 21.34
CA HIS A 817 -5.00 -20.50 21.02
C HIS A 817 -4.73 -19.66 22.26
N LEU A 818 -3.80 -18.70 22.16
CA LEU A 818 -3.54 -17.69 23.18
C LEU A 818 -3.57 -16.29 22.55
N THR A 819 -4.48 -15.42 23.03
CA THR A 819 -4.41 -13.97 22.77
C THR A 819 -4.22 -13.23 24.08
N VAL A 820 -3.21 -12.36 24.18
CA VAL A 820 -2.97 -11.49 25.34
C VAL A 820 -2.95 -10.03 24.89
N SER A 821 -3.68 -9.14 25.57
CA SER A 821 -3.77 -7.72 25.25
C SER A 821 -3.79 -6.85 26.51
N GLY A 822 -3.20 -5.65 26.43
CA GLY A 822 -3.09 -4.70 27.54
C GLY A 822 -1.88 -4.96 28.46
N ASP A 823 -1.89 -4.38 29.66
CA ASP A 823 -0.84 -4.56 30.66
C ASP A 823 -1.07 -5.86 31.43
N VAL A 824 -0.40 -6.94 31.05
CA VAL A 824 -0.60 -8.30 31.62
C VAL A 824 0.73 -8.87 32.11
N THR A 825 0.73 -9.54 33.26
CA THR A 825 1.87 -10.32 33.78
C THR A 825 1.44 -11.75 34.12
N PHE A 826 2.42 -12.66 34.19
CA PHE A 826 2.24 -14.07 34.50
C PHE A 826 3.21 -14.52 35.59
N GLY A 827 2.65 -14.96 36.72
CA GLY A 827 3.42 -15.56 37.80
C GLY A 827 4.00 -16.93 37.46
N LYS A 828 4.73 -17.51 38.42
CA LYS A 828 5.40 -18.82 38.23
C LYS A 828 4.40 -19.97 38.03
N ASN A 829 4.77 -20.97 37.24
CA ASN A 829 4.05 -22.24 37.07
C ASN A 829 2.59 -22.12 36.57
N VAL A 830 2.27 -21.12 35.75
CA VAL A 830 0.98 -21.01 35.06
C VAL A 830 0.83 -22.09 33.98
N SER A 831 -0.37 -22.65 33.80
CA SER A 831 -0.73 -23.60 32.72
C SER A 831 -1.85 -23.03 31.86
N LEU A 832 -1.72 -23.14 30.53
CA LEU A 832 -2.62 -22.56 29.54
C LEU A 832 -3.11 -23.65 28.58
N LYS A 833 -4.44 -23.86 28.53
CA LYS A 833 -5.07 -25.00 27.85
C LYS A 833 -6.24 -24.60 26.95
N GLY A 834 -6.37 -25.26 25.80
CA GLY A 834 -7.39 -24.98 24.79
C GLY A 834 -7.31 -23.54 24.29
N THR A 835 -8.43 -22.80 24.35
CA THR A 835 -8.48 -21.37 23.97
C THR A 835 -8.42 -20.45 25.20
N VAL A 836 -7.34 -19.67 25.33
CA VAL A 836 -7.17 -18.65 26.37
C VAL A 836 -7.11 -17.26 25.74
N ILE A 837 -7.90 -16.32 26.27
CA ILE A 837 -7.89 -14.92 25.84
C ILE A 837 -7.81 -14.03 27.09
N ILE A 838 -6.81 -13.15 27.17
CA ILE A 838 -6.60 -12.24 28.31
C ILE A 838 -6.58 -10.80 27.81
N ILE A 839 -7.44 -9.94 28.38
CA ILE A 839 -7.63 -8.54 27.93
C ILE A 839 -7.68 -7.61 29.15
N ALA A 840 -6.58 -6.91 29.40
CA ALA A 840 -6.60 -5.66 30.17
C ALA A 840 -6.93 -4.49 29.22
N ASN A 841 -7.80 -3.57 29.64
CA ASN A 841 -8.11 -2.37 28.84
C ASN A 841 -7.06 -1.28 29.06
N HIS A 842 -7.24 -0.13 28.41
CA HIS A 842 -6.34 1.01 28.59
C HIS A 842 -6.45 1.60 30.00
N GLY A 843 -5.36 1.53 30.76
CA GLY A 843 -5.29 1.94 32.18
C GLY A 843 -5.48 0.78 33.17
N ASP A 844 -6.02 -0.35 32.73
CA ASP A 844 -6.11 -1.58 33.52
C ASP A 844 -4.80 -2.37 33.48
N ARG A 845 -4.56 -3.16 34.53
CA ARG A 845 -3.51 -4.18 34.58
C ARG A 845 -4.10 -5.51 35.05
N ILE A 846 -3.60 -6.65 34.55
CA ILE A 846 -3.95 -7.99 35.03
C ILE A 846 -2.67 -8.75 35.40
N ASP A 847 -2.48 -9.00 36.68
CA ASP A 847 -1.47 -9.95 37.17
C ASP A 847 -2.10 -11.34 37.30
N ILE A 848 -1.64 -12.31 36.51
CA ILE A 848 -2.10 -13.71 36.60
C ILE A 848 -1.32 -14.42 37.72
N PRO A 849 -1.98 -14.89 38.79
CA PRO A 849 -1.29 -15.45 39.96
C PRO A 849 -0.49 -16.72 39.63
N ALA A 850 0.58 -16.95 40.39
CA ALA A 850 1.39 -18.15 40.29
C ALA A 850 0.53 -19.43 40.52
N GLY A 851 0.80 -20.48 39.74
CA GLY A 851 0.05 -21.73 39.76
C GLY A 851 -1.33 -21.69 39.08
N SER A 852 -1.72 -20.58 38.44
CA SER A 852 -3.01 -20.50 37.74
C SER A 852 -3.10 -21.49 36.57
N MET A 853 -4.21 -22.23 36.50
CA MET A 853 -4.57 -23.02 35.31
C MET A 853 -5.71 -22.32 34.57
N LEU A 854 -5.46 -21.88 33.34
CA LEU A 854 -6.45 -21.23 32.47
C LEU A 854 -6.80 -22.18 31.32
N GLU A 855 -7.97 -22.82 31.41
CA GLU A 855 -8.48 -23.73 30.40
C GLU A 855 -9.78 -23.19 29.79
N ASN A 856 -9.77 -22.94 28.48
CA ASN A 856 -10.95 -22.50 27.72
C ASN A 856 -11.64 -21.28 28.35
N LYS A 857 -10.85 -20.26 28.73
CA LYS A 857 -11.31 -19.03 29.43
C LYS A 857 -11.02 -17.75 28.65
N ILE A 858 -11.94 -16.79 28.79
CA ILE A 858 -11.68 -15.38 28.53
C ILE A 858 -11.54 -14.69 29.91
N VAL A 859 -10.45 -13.96 30.11
CA VAL A 859 -10.11 -13.23 31.34
C VAL A 859 -9.99 -11.75 30.99
N SER A 860 -10.74 -10.89 31.69
CA SER A 860 -10.75 -9.45 31.43
C SER A 860 -11.12 -8.64 32.66
N GLY A 861 -10.49 -7.48 32.84
CA GLY A 861 -10.73 -6.58 33.97
C GLY A 861 -9.44 -5.93 34.45
N ASN A 862 -9.40 -5.61 35.75
CA ASN A 862 -8.27 -5.01 36.43
C ASN A 862 -8.00 -5.78 37.73
N LEU A 863 -6.81 -6.36 37.85
CA LEU A 863 -6.36 -7.15 38.98
C LEU A 863 -4.85 -6.89 39.18
N ARG A 864 -4.50 -6.33 40.33
CA ARG A 864 -3.10 -6.18 40.74
C ARG A 864 -2.80 -7.09 41.92
N ILE A 865 -1.68 -7.79 41.84
CA ILE A 865 -1.13 -8.60 42.93
C ILE A 865 0.09 -7.86 43.47
N MET A 866 0.20 -7.79 44.80
CA MET A 866 1.28 -7.08 45.50
C MET A 866 1.86 -8.01 46.57
N ASP A 867 3.16 -7.91 46.79
CA ASP A 867 3.82 -8.57 47.91
C ASP A 867 3.34 -7.97 49.26
N HIS A 868 3.33 -8.79 50.30
CA HIS A 868 2.91 -8.45 51.68
C HIS A 868 3.96 -8.97 52.67
#